data_AF-A0A2P8HHH8-F1
#
_entry.id   AF-A0A2P8HHH8-F1
#
_cell.length_a   1.000
_cell.length_b   1.000
_cell.length_c   1.000
_cell.angle_alpha   90.00
_cell.angle_beta   90.00
_cell.angle_gamma   90.00
#
_symmetry.space_group_name_H-M   'P 1'
#
loop_
_entity.id
_entity.type
_entity.pdbx_description
1 polymer ?
#
loop_
_entity_poly.entity_id
_entity_poly.type
_entity_poly.pdbx_seq_one_letter_code
_entity_poly.pdbx_strand_id
1 'polypeptide(L)'
;MSKKAIIIGAGPAGLTAAYELLKRTDIIPIILEKSGDIGGISKTVNYKGNRMDIGGHRFFSKSDRVMNWWFNIMPVQTEGQSNFNISYQNKSNKIDAESIIQADNVGKDPDKVMLLRKRLSRIYFLRKFFAYPIQLSIDTLRKLGLLRTISIMFSYLKAQLFPRKPEKTLEDFMINRFGHTLYELFFKDYTEKVWGIPCNAISAEWGAQRIKGVSISKAIQHAAATLMKRNKKGDDITQKNTETSLIEQFLYPKFGPGQLWEEVARQVEEMGGKILMHHDVKRIYTSYNNNQIAAVAAINNITGETSLLEGDYFFSTMPVQELIASMDGTIPDEVKEVAAGLQYRDFITVGILLKQLSFLDQKTGEWKPLKLEDTWIYIQEQAVKVGRIQLFNNWSPYMVKDPDTIWVGMEFFCNKQDAFWNLKDEEIKQLAISELEKIGLAAVANVLDTTVLRMEKTYPAYFGTYDRFDTIRQYIDGFENIFLVGRNGMHKYNNSDHSMLTAMVAVDNIYAGITDKANIWSINTEQEYHEEKAGEKEAVNTENKSSMQEPIWHLNLWNYIFKNPAYKWFVKIGIIGIILQLVVFKYLYPYAGFINGDSYVYLETAYHNFDINTYPIGYSMFLRLFSVFTHSDTALVAFQYLLLQVSVLSLVFTMFYFYNPGKPVKILLFGYMLFNPVFLYLCNYVSSDAMFLSLSLIWFTLLLWIIYRPTTRLIVLHAVVLFLAFMIRYNALYYPIIACIAFLLSKQRVLLKLTGLALCIVLIGSFVRYTSSKYYELSGKRQFTPFTGWQMANNAMYAYRYIDSVDVKPVPKRFLQLDKMVRHYFDTTRDVRTHPDEMVLASTVYMWDGRTPLQHYMKEQFKKDTAAGELKRWASVAPLYAGYGSYLIRQYPLTFARYYLWPNAIKYYVPPVEFLETYNMGVDSVEPIAKIWFGYKSNKIHSHFKDFKVTILDFYPLLAGIFNVLFLFSALGFILLQGNKQYPLLSKSLILIIGLWLINFGFSVFASPIALRFQMFPIIVTESFAFLFMEFIIKAAMSSTPEVQSPETMISKSYLSGT
;
A
#
# COMPACT_ATOMS: atom_id res chain seq x y z
N MET A 1 -58.29 37.76 -0.58
CA MET A 1 -58.30 36.30 -0.86
C MET A 1 -57.08 35.71 -0.17
N SER A 2 -57.16 34.48 0.34
CA SER A 2 -55.95 33.77 0.80
C SER A 2 -55.04 33.52 -0.39
N LYS A 3 -53.73 33.76 -0.19
CA LYS A 3 -52.73 33.51 -1.23
C LYS A 3 -52.64 32.00 -1.51
N LYS A 4 -52.33 31.63 -2.75
CA LYS A 4 -52.19 30.22 -3.18
C LYS A 4 -50.77 29.91 -3.61
N ALA A 5 -50.28 28.75 -3.23
CA ALA A 5 -49.03 28.19 -3.73
C ALA A 5 -49.30 26.96 -4.60
N ILE A 6 -48.96 27.01 -5.89
CA ILE A 6 -49.07 25.84 -6.79
C ILE A 6 -47.75 25.07 -6.73
N ILE A 7 -47.81 23.80 -6.33
CA ILE A 7 -46.63 22.96 -6.13
C ILE A 7 -46.68 21.81 -7.14
N ILE A 8 -45.68 21.73 -8.01
CA ILE A 8 -45.60 20.67 -9.02
C ILE A 8 -44.78 19.51 -8.45
N GLY A 9 -45.48 18.41 -8.14
CA GLY A 9 -44.96 17.12 -7.65
C GLY A 9 -45.22 16.88 -6.17
N ALA A 10 -45.76 15.71 -5.83
CA ALA A 10 -46.00 15.23 -4.46
C ALA A 10 -44.83 14.38 -3.92
N GLY A 11 -43.60 14.76 -4.25
CA GLY A 11 -42.38 14.16 -3.70
C GLY A 11 -41.94 14.80 -2.37
N PRO A 12 -40.80 14.36 -1.79
CA PRO A 12 -40.27 14.88 -0.53
C PRO A 12 -40.23 16.40 -0.43
N ALA A 13 -39.68 17.07 -1.46
CA ALA A 13 -39.59 18.54 -1.48
C ALA A 13 -40.96 19.21 -1.56
N GLY A 14 -41.85 18.74 -2.43
CA GLY A 14 -43.16 19.34 -2.63
C GLY A 14 -44.07 19.21 -1.41
N LEU A 15 -44.11 18.02 -0.80
CA LEU A 15 -44.86 17.78 0.43
C LEU A 15 -44.29 18.55 1.61
N THR A 16 -42.96 18.68 1.70
CA THR A 16 -42.33 19.51 2.74
C THR A 16 -42.69 20.98 2.57
N ALA A 17 -42.65 21.52 1.34
CA ALA A 17 -43.06 22.89 1.07
C ALA A 17 -44.52 23.13 1.47
N ALA A 18 -45.44 22.23 1.07
CA ALA A 18 -46.85 22.33 1.42
C ALA A 18 -47.07 22.31 2.94
N TYR A 19 -46.40 21.38 3.64
CA TYR A 19 -46.48 21.26 5.08
C TYR A 19 -45.96 22.52 5.81
N GLU A 20 -44.79 23.01 5.42
CA GLU A 20 -44.19 24.21 6.02
C GLU A 20 -45.02 25.47 5.76
N LEU A 21 -45.59 25.63 4.57
CA LEU A 21 -46.49 26.75 4.24
C LEU A 21 -47.72 26.76 5.16
N LEU A 22 -48.39 25.62 5.31
CA LEU A 22 -49.60 25.50 6.14
C LEU A 22 -49.31 25.71 7.64
N LYS A 23 -48.11 25.33 8.12
CA LYS A 23 -47.73 25.51 9.52
C LYS A 23 -47.32 26.94 9.87
N ARG A 24 -46.89 27.74 8.90
CA ARG A 24 -46.17 28.99 9.16
C ARG A 24 -46.76 30.22 8.47
N THR A 25 -47.64 30.03 7.51
CA THR A 25 -48.24 31.10 6.70
C THR A 25 -49.75 30.88 6.55
N ASP A 26 -50.45 31.84 5.95
CA ASP A 26 -51.84 31.76 5.52
C ASP A 26 -51.99 31.32 4.05
N ILE A 27 -50.88 30.89 3.42
CA ILE A 27 -50.83 30.49 2.01
C ILE A 27 -51.34 29.05 1.87
N ILE A 28 -52.32 28.85 0.99
CA ILE A 28 -52.92 27.54 0.75
C ILE A 28 -52.17 26.81 -0.38
N PRO A 29 -51.52 25.67 -0.13
CA PRO A 29 -50.84 24.90 -1.16
C PRO A 29 -51.81 24.02 -1.97
N ILE A 30 -51.62 23.97 -3.28
CA ILE A 30 -52.26 23.04 -4.21
C ILE A 30 -51.15 22.25 -4.91
N ILE A 31 -51.03 20.97 -4.59
CA ILE A 31 -50.04 20.07 -5.18
C ILE A 31 -50.63 19.40 -6.43
N LEU A 32 -49.86 19.39 -7.51
CA LEU A 32 -50.15 18.66 -8.75
C LEU A 32 -49.21 17.48 -8.87
N GLU A 33 -49.73 16.25 -8.82
CA GLU A 33 -48.94 15.02 -8.95
C GLU A 33 -49.36 14.25 -10.19
N LYS A 34 -48.39 13.96 -11.07
CA LYS A 34 -48.62 13.28 -12.34
C LYS A 34 -49.02 11.81 -12.16
N SER A 35 -48.51 11.16 -11.12
CA SER A 35 -48.79 9.76 -10.82
C SER A 35 -50.01 9.59 -9.89
N GLY A 36 -50.38 8.33 -9.64
CA GLY A 36 -51.37 7.97 -8.62
C GLY A 36 -50.77 7.70 -7.25
N ASP A 37 -49.46 7.92 -7.07
CA ASP A 37 -48.73 7.54 -5.86
C ASP A 37 -48.10 8.76 -5.20
N ILE A 38 -48.00 8.74 -3.86
CA ILE A 38 -47.35 9.77 -3.06
C ILE A 38 -45.86 9.46 -2.86
N GLY A 39 -45.01 10.49 -2.78
CA GLY A 39 -43.60 10.37 -2.41
C GLY A 39 -42.63 10.38 -3.59
N GLY A 40 -43.11 10.43 -4.84
CA GLY A 40 -42.25 10.50 -6.03
C GLY A 40 -41.25 9.34 -6.11
N ILE A 41 -39.94 9.66 -6.13
CA ILE A 41 -38.88 8.63 -6.14
C ILE A 41 -38.72 7.96 -4.76
N SER A 42 -39.20 8.57 -3.68
CA SER A 42 -39.21 8.00 -2.32
C SER A 42 -40.52 7.27 -1.98
N LYS A 43 -41.31 6.88 -2.98
CA LYS A 43 -42.52 6.08 -2.77
C LYS A 43 -42.21 4.62 -2.44
N THR A 44 -43.17 3.95 -1.83
CA THR A 44 -43.15 2.51 -1.59
C THR A 44 -44.36 1.88 -2.26
N VAL A 45 -44.14 0.94 -3.18
CA VAL A 45 -45.22 0.27 -3.93
C VAL A 45 -45.58 -1.05 -3.25
N ASN A 46 -46.86 -1.27 -2.98
CA ASN A 46 -47.38 -2.51 -2.40
C ASN A 46 -47.89 -3.47 -3.49
N TYR A 47 -47.17 -4.57 -3.70
CA TYR A 47 -47.53 -5.65 -4.61
C TYR A 47 -47.97 -6.90 -3.84
N LYS A 48 -49.29 -7.14 -3.78
CA LYS A 48 -49.91 -8.31 -3.11
C LYS A 48 -49.50 -8.47 -1.63
N GLY A 49 -49.19 -7.37 -0.94
CA GLY A 49 -48.72 -7.35 0.44
C GLY A 49 -47.19 -7.28 0.60
N ASN A 50 -46.43 -7.48 -0.48
CA ASN A 50 -44.97 -7.27 -0.51
C ASN A 50 -44.67 -5.85 -0.98
N ARG A 51 -43.92 -5.09 -0.19
CA ARG A 51 -43.63 -3.67 -0.42
C ARG A 51 -42.26 -3.49 -1.06
N MET A 52 -42.15 -2.59 -2.02
CA MET A 52 -40.93 -2.35 -2.79
C MET A 52 -40.66 -0.86 -2.92
N ASP A 53 -39.44 -0.46 -2.56
CA ASP A 53 -38.98 0.91 -2.74
C ASP A 53 -38.33 1.13 -4.09
N ILE A 54 -38.33 2.38 -4.54
CA ILE A 54 -37.65 2.80 -5.75
C ILE A 54 -36.27 3.36 -5.39
N GLY A 55 -35.27 2.48 -5.36
CA GLY A 55 -33.97 2.79 -4.77
C GLY A 55 -33.97 2.61 -3.25
N GLY A 56 -32.79 2.47 -2.66
CA GLY A 56 -32.66 2.39 -1.19
C GLY A 56 -32.72 3.77 -0.55
N HIS A 57 -33.76 4.06 0.24
CA HIS A 57 -33.93 5.33 0.96
C HIS A 57 -33.68 5.13 2.44
N ARG A 58 -32.61 5.74 2.94
CA ARG A 58 -32.27 5.76 4.36
C ARG A 58 -32.59 7.11 4.96
N PHE A 59 -33.14 7.14 6.17
CA PHE A 59 -33.41 8.38 6.89
C PHE A 59 -32.29 8.65 7.88
N PHE A 60 -31.44 9.59 7.49
CA PHE A 60 -30.37 10.18 8.28
C PHE A 60 -30.10 11.58 7.71
N SER A 61 -29.94 12.58 8.57
CA SER A 61 -29.52 13.92 8.15
C SER A 61 -28.62 14.53 9.21
N LYS A 62 -27.71 15.41 8.78
CA LYS A 62 -26.94 16.28 9.68
C LYS A 62 -27.72 17.49 10.17
N SER A 63 -28.88 17.78 9.56
CA SER A 63 -29.73 18.88 9.97
C SER A 63 -30.67 18.44 11.08
N ASP A 64 -30.49 18.99 12.27
CA ASP A 64 -31.40 18.78 13.40
C ASP A 64 -32.83 19.21 13.03
N ARG A 65 -32.99 20.22 12.18
CA ARG A 65 -34.31 20.64 11.65
C ARG A 65 -34.98 19.49 10.91
N VAL A 66 -34.25 18.78 10.05
CA VAL A 66 -34.80 17.64 9.28
C VAL A 66 -35.06 16.45 10.20
N MET A 67 -34.14 16.14 11.12
CA MET A 67 -34.31 15.05 12.08
C MET A 67 -35.55 15.27 12.96
N ASN A 68 -35.69 16.46 13.53
CA ASN A 68 -36.84 16.83 14.35
C ASN A 68 -38.14 16.84 13.52
N TRP A 69 -38.08 17.32 12.28
CA TRP A 69 -39.22 17.27 11.37
C TRP A 69 -39.70 15.81 11.16
N TRP A 70 -38.78 14.88 10.89
CA TRP A 70 -39.12 13.47 10.74
C TRP A 70 -39.74 12.88 12.01
N PHE A 71 -39.17 13.17 13.19
CA PHE A 71 -39.71 12.69 14.46
C PHE A 71 -41.09 13.24 14.78
N ASN A 72 -41.35 14.50 14.42
CA ASN A 72 -42.66 15.12 14.61
C ASN A 72 -43.75 14.47 13.74
N ILE A 73 -43.39 14.00 12.54
CA ILE A 73 -44.32 13.30 11.67
C ILE A 73 -44.47 11.83 12.07
N MET A 74 -43.35 11.16 12.35
CA MET A 74 -43.31 9.74 12.64
C MET A 74 -42.29 9.43 13.75
N PRO A 75 -42.75 9.15 14.98
CA PRO A 75 -41.86 8.90 16.12
C PRO A 75 -41.05 7.60 15.94
N VAL A 76 -39.94 7.49 16.66
CA VAL A 76 -39.11 6.27 16.64
C VAL A 76 -39.71 5.22 17.56
N GLN A 77 -39.72 3.96 17.12
CA GLN A 77 -40.11 2.84 17.98
C GLN A 77 -39.04 2.62 19.07
N THR A 78 -39.37 2.93 20.32
CA THR A 78 -38.49 2.74 21.47
C THR A 78 -38.68 1.35 22.07
N GLU A 79 -37.75 0.42 21.83
CA GLU A 79 -37.70 -0.90 22.49
C GLU A 79 -37.14 -0.81 23.93
N GLY A 80 -37.63 0.13 24.75
CA GLY A 80 -37.20 0.30 26.15
C GLY A 80 -35.79 0.90 26.36
N GLN A 81 -35.16 1.43 25.31
CA GLN A 81 -33.89 2.18 25.43
C GLN A 81 -34.17 3.69 25.54
N SER A 82 -33.72 4.33 26.63
CA SER A 82 -33.89 5.77 26.88
C SER A 82 -32.96 6.66 26.05
N ASN A 83 -31.89 6.09 25.47
CA ASN A 83 -30.93 6.81 24.65
C ASN A 83 -30.38 5.87 23.58
N PHE A 84 -30.33 6.32 22.33
CA PHE A 84 -29.65 5.59 21.25
C PHE A 84 -28.83 6.54 20.38
N ASN A 85 -27.69 6.04 19.90
CA ASN A 85 -26.79 6.81 19.04
C ASN A 85 -27.02 6.37 17.60
N ILE A 86 -27.50 7.27 16.74
CA ILE A 86 -27.51 7.02 15.30
C ILE A 86 -26.13 7.37 14.77
N SER A 87 -25.41 6.37 14.24
CA SER A 87 -24.09 6.57 13.67
C SER A 87 -24.08 6.33 12.16
N TYR A 88 -23.47 7.25 11.43
CA TYR A 88 -23.33 7.21 9.98
C TYR A 88 -21.98 7.82 9.58
N GLN A 89 -21.19 7.11 8.76
CA GLN A 89 -19.85 7.53 8.32
C GLN A 89 -18.95 8.15 9.42
N ASN A 90 -18.73 7.44 10.54
CA ASN A 90 -17.95 7.91 11.70
C ASN A 90 -18.49 9.17 12.41
N LYS A 91 -19.69 9.65 12.07
CA LYS A 91 -20.40 10.70 12.80
C LYS A 91 -21.54 10.07 13.57
N SER A 92 -21.79 10.53 14.79
CA SER A 92 -22.90 10.05 15.60
C SER A 92 -23.71 11.22 16.12
N ASN A 93 -25.01 11.20 15.89
CA ASN A 93 -25.95 12.06 16.60
C ASN A 93 -26.47 11.27 17.79
N LYS A 94 -26.19 11.77 18.99
CA LYS A 94 -26.79 11.23 20.21
C LYS A 94 -28.23 11.74 20.25
N ILE A 95 -29.17 10.82 20.22
CA ILE A 95 -30.58 11.15 20.27
C ILE A 95 -31.09 10.79 21.65
N ASP A 96 -31.50 11.81 22.39
CA ASP A 96 -32.15 11.64 23.68
C ASP A 96 -33.62 11.30 23.43
N ALA A 97 -34.01 10.05 23.69
CA ALA A 97 -35.37 9.60 23.46
C ALA A 97 -36.36 10.36 24.35
N GLU A 98 -35.94 10.84 25.53
CA GLU A 98 -36.80 11.63 26.44
C GLU A 98 -37.13 13.01 25.86
N SER A 99 -36.22 13.62 25.09
CA SER A 99 -36.48 14.90 24.40
C SER A 99 -37.45 14.77 23.22
N ILE A 100 -37.54 13.58 22.61
CA ILE A 100 -38.47 13.26 21.51
C ILE A 100 -39.86 12.91 22.05
N ILE A 101 -39.93 12.29 23.23
CA ILE A 101 -41.18 11.94 23.91
C ILE A 101 -41.96 13.19 24.38
N GLN A 102 -41.28 14.34 24.55
CA GLN A 102 -41.91 15.60 24.97
C GLN A 102 -42.66 16.35 23.87
N ALA A 103 -42.57 15.95 22.60
CA ALA A 103 -43.51 16.44 21.59
C ALA A 103 -44.87 15.78 21.84
N ASP A 104 -45.95 16.58 21.91
CA ASP A 104 -47.34 16.21 22.25
C ASP A 104 -47.99 15.05 21.42
N ASN A 105 -47.23 14.35 20.59
CA ASN A 105 -47.66 13.26 19.69
C ASN A 105 -46.94 11.94 19.99
N VAL A 106 -46.97 11.45 21.23
CA VAL A 106 -46.68 10.03 21.50
C VAL A 106 -47.76 9.21 20.80
N GLY A 107 -47.41 8.67 19.63
CA GLY A 107 -48.35 8.04 18.69
C GLY A 107 -49.19 6.94 19.34
N LYS A 108 -50.51 7.08 19.28
CA LYS A 108 -51.48 6.03 19.63
C LYS A 108 -51.49 4.87 18.62
N ASP A 109 -50.88 5.05 17.46
CA ASP A 109 -50.83 4.09 16.36
C ASP A 109 -49.48 3.35 16.32
N PRO A 110 -49.46 2.02 16.61
CA PRO A 110 -48.24 1.22 16.65
C PRO A 110 -47.58 0.98 15.28
N ASP A 111 -48.24 1.37 14.19
CA ASP A 111 -47.72 1.25 12.83
C ASP A 111 -47.08 2.53 12.30
N LYS A 112 -47.38 3.69 12.88
CA LYS A 112 -46.81 5.00 12.49
C LYS A 112 -45.50 5.29 13.23
N VAL A 113 -44.51 4.43 13.00
CA VAL A 113 -43.21 4.51 13.68
C VAL A 113 -42.04 4.33 12.71
N MET A 114 -40.92 4.95 13.05
CA MET A 114 -39.62 4.69 12.42
C MET A 114 -38.88 3.58 13.19
N LEU A 115 -38.31 2.65 12.44
CA LEU A 115 -37.45 1.57 12.92
C LEU A 115 -35.99 1.99 12.85
N LEU A 116 -35.20 1.58 13.84
CA LEU A 116 -33.73 1.69 13.78
C LEU A 116 -33.15 0.46 13.08
N ARG A 117 -32.49 0.65 11.94
CA ARG A 117 -31.97 -0.45 11.10
C ARG A 117 -30.45 -0.43 11.01
N LYS A 118 -29.85 -1.61 10.97
CA LYS A 118 -28.42 -1.81 10.75
C LYS A 118 -28.11 -1.74 9.25
N ARG A 119 -27.10 -0.96 8.87
CA ARG A 119 -26.62 -0.84 7.50
C ARG A 119 -25.51 -1.85 7.24
N LEU A 120 -25.82 -2.86 6.44
CA LEU A 120 -24.81 -3.67 5.76
C LEU A 120 -24.98 -3.52 4.26
N SER A 121 -23.90 -3.11 3.59
CA SER A 121 -23.82 -3.10 2.13
C SER A 121 -22.46 -3.59 1.67
N ARG A 122 -22.46 -4.35 0.57
CA ARG A 122 -21.28 -4.99 -0.02
C ARG A 122 -21.30 -4.87 -1.54
N ILE A 123 -20.15 -5.15 -2.14
CA ILE A 123 -19.96 -5.19 -3.59
C ILE A 123 -19.86 -6.65 -4.00
N TYR A 124 -20.67 -7.10 -4.94
CA TYR A 124 -20.56 -8.42 -5.53
C TYR A 124 -19.77 -8.35 -6.83
N PHE A 125 -18.59 -8.99 -6.82
CA PHE A 125 -17.62 -8.96 -7.91
C PHE A 125 -16.81 -10.28 -7.92
N LEU A 126 -16.46 -10.81 -9.09
CA LEU A 126 -15.81 -12.13 -9.24
C LEU A 126 -16.52 -13.25 -8.47
N ARG A 127 -17.85 -13.18 -8.41
CA ARG A 127 -18.76 -14.03 -7.62
C ARG A 127 -18.41 -14.10 -6.14
N LYS A 128 -17.89 -13.00 -5.60
CA LYS A 128 -17.49 -12.85 -4.20
C LYS A 128 -17.98 -11.52 -3.65
N PHE A 129 -18.32 -11.52 -2.37
CA PHE A 129 -18.68 -10.30 -1.65
C PHE A 129 -17.44 -9.56 -1.15
N PHE A 130 -17.29 -8.30 -1.54
CA PHE A 130 -16.29 -7.35 -1.07
C PHE A 130 -16.96 -6.30 -0.17
N ALA A 131 -16.22 -5.75 0.79
CA ALA A 131 -16.73 -4.66 1.62
C ALA A 131 -17.00 -3.41 0.77
N TYR A 132 -18.00 -2.61 1.15
CA TYR A 132 -18.27 -1.29 0.60
C TYR A 132 -17.98 -0.20 1.65
N PRO A 133 -17.18 0.83 1.33
CA PRO A 133 -16.36 0.97 0.11
C PRO A 133 -15.25 -0.09 0.06
N ILE A 134 -14.67 -0.33 -1.12
CA ILE A 134 -13.60 -1.34 -1.25
C ILE A 134 -12.39 -0.94 -0.40
N GLN A 135 -12.01 -1.81 0.53
CA GLN A 135 -10.84 -1.62 1.38
C GLN A 135 -9.73 -2.53 0.89
N LEU A 136 -8.48 -2.04 0.83
CA LEU A 136 -7.33 -2.92 0.75
C LEU A 136 -7.25 -3.63 2.10
N SER A 137 -7.59 -4.91 2.13
CA SER A 137 -7.48 -5.77 3.30
C SER A 137 -6.87 -7.09 2.86
N ILE A 138 -6.34 -7.88 3.80
CA ILE A 138 -5.86 -9.24 3.47
C ILE A 138 -6.97 -10.05 2.79
N ASP A 139 -8.21 -9.88 3.23
CA ASP A 139 -9.36 -10.55 2.64
C ASP A 139 -9.58 -10.13 1.17
N THR A 140 -9.56 -8.82 0.88
CA THR A 140 -9.63 -8.28 -0.49
C THR A 140 -8.50 -8.82 -1.38
N LEU A 141 -7.27 -8.79 -0.89
CA LEU A 141 -6.09 -9.28 -1.63
C LEU A 141 -6.19 -10.79 -1.90
N ARG A 142 -6.65 -11.58 -0.91
CA ARG A 142 -6.89 -13.01 -1.06
C ARG A 142 -8.01 -13.29 -2.07
N LYS A 143 -9.09 -12.50 -2.06
CA LYS A 143 -10.22 -12.65 -2.98
C LYS A 143 -9.85 -12.33 -4.43
N LEU A 144 -9.02 -11.30 -4.65
CA LEU A 144 -8.49 -10.89 -5.96
C LEU A 144 -7.45 -11.89 -6.49
N GLY A 145 -6.61 -12.44 -5.62
CA GLY A 145 -5.50 -13.34 -5.97
C GLY A 145 -4.19 -12.59 -6.20
N LEU A 146 -3.06 -13.31 -6.02
CA LEU A 146 -1.71 -12.72 -6.04
C LEU A 146 -1.36 -12.09 -7.40
N LEU A 147 -1.64 -12.79 -8.50
CA LEU A 147 -1.32 -12.31 -9.85
C LEU A 147 -2.08 -11.02 -10.22
N ARG A 148 -3.38 -10.95 -9.93
CA ARG A 148 -4.19 -9.74 -10.17
C ARG A 148 -3.73 -8.58 -9.30
N THR A 149 -3.40 -8.86 -8.05
CA THR A 149 -2.86 -7.85 -7.11
C THR A 149 -1.55 -7.25 -7.64
N ILE A 150 -0.62 -8.09 -8.09
CA ILE A 150 0.66 -7.65 -8.66
C ILE A 150 0.42 -6.82 -9.93
N SER A 151 -0.48 -7.26 -10.81
CA SER A 151 -0.84 -6.52 -12.03
C SER A 151 -1.45 -5.14 -11.72
N ILE A 152 -2.37 -5.06 -10.76
CA ILE A 152 -2.93 -3.79 -10.28
C ILE A 152 -1.82 -2.87 -9.77
N MET A 153 -0.88 -3.39 -8.98
CA MET A 153 0.24 -2.63 -8.43
C MET A 153 1.15 -2.07 -9.53
N PHE A 154 1.60 -2.89 -10.48
CA PHE A 154 2.45 -2.42 -11.59
C PHE A 154 1.72 -1.44 -12.52
N SER A 155 0.43 -1.66 -12.77
CA SER A 155 -0.40 -0.79 -13.59
C SER A 155 -0.60 0.58 -12.94
N TYR A 156 -0.81 0.61 -11.62
CA TYR A 156 -0.83 1.84 -10.83
C TYR A 156 0.52 2.57 -10.87
N LEU A 157 1.64 1.86 -10.65
CA LEU A 157 2.98 2.45 -10.75
C LEU A 157 3.25 3.05 -12.12
N LYS A 158 2.85 2.37 -13.20
CA LYS A 158 2.95 2.89 -14.57
C LYS A 158 2.15 4.18 -14.74
N ALA A 159 0.91 4.24 -14.24
CA ALA A 159 0.07 5.43 -14.31
C ALA A 159 0.64 6.61 -13.49
N GLN A 160 1.32 6.34 -12.37
CA GLN A 160 1.98 7.37 -11.56
C GLN A 160 3.27 7.90 -12.20
N LEU A 161 4.06 7.03 -12.84
CA LEU A 161 5.29 7.42 -13.54
C LEU A 161 5.01 8.11 -14.88
N PHE A 162 3.94 7.70 -15.57
CA PHE A 162 3.56 8.19 -16.89
C PHE A 162 2.07 8.58 -16.92
N PRO A 163 1.68 9.66 -16.21
CA PRO A 163 0.28 10.09 -16.16
C PRO A 163 -0.20 10.58 -17.54
N ARG A 164 -1.46 10.27 -17.88
CA ARG A 164 -2.14 10.79 -19.08
C ARG A 164 -2.41 12.28 -18.90
N LYS A 165 -1.88 13.11 -19.80
CA LYS A 165 -2.04 14.58 -19.79
C LYS A 165 -2.36 15.09 -21.21
N PRO A 166 -3.32 16.03 -21.37
CA PRO A 166 -4.25 16.53 -20.35
C PRO A 166 -5.29 15.48 -19.95
N GLU A 167 -5.80 15.56 -18.71
CA GLU A 167 -6.87 14.70 -18.20
C GLU A 167 -8.21 15.22 -18.71
N LYS A 168 -8.72 14.64 -19.80
CA LYS A 168 -9.95 15.12 -20.47
C LYS A 168 -11.18 14.32 -20.06
N THR A 169 -11.02 13.02 -19.86
CA THR A 169 -12.13 12.08 -19.69
C THR A 169 -12.15 11.44 -18.30
N LEU A 170 -13.28 10.88 -17.88
CA LEU A 170 -13.40 10.12 -16.64
C LEU A 170 -12.51 8.88 -16.65
N GLU A 171 -12.31 8.26 -17.82
CA GLU A 171 -11.31 7.21 -18.00
C GLU A 171 -9.90 7.70 -17.62
N ASP A 172 -9.46 8.83 -18.17
CA ASP A 172 -8.13 9.38 -17.85
C ASP A 172 -8.01 9.67 -16.35
N PHE A 173 -9.07 10.25 -15.78
CA PHE A 173 -9.18 10.55 -14.35
C PHE A 173 -9.01 9.29 -13.49
N MET A 174 -9.72 8.21 -13.80
CA MET A 174 -9.67 6.96 -13.03
C MET A 174 -8.35 6.23 -13.24
N ILE A 175 -7.82 6.17 -14.46
CA ILE A 175 -6.54 5.49 -14.76
C ILE A 175 -5.39 6.19 -14.06
N ASN A 176 -5.33 7.52 -14.09
CA ASN A 176 -4.29 8.28 -13.40
C ASN A 176 -4.29 8.02 -11.88
N ARG A 177 -5.46 7.77 -11.28
CA ARG A 177 -5.62 7.58 -9.82
C ARG A 177 -5.52 6.13 -9.36
N PHE A 178 -5.93 5.17 -10.18
CA PHE A 178 -6.09 3.77 -9.79
C PHE A 178 -5.27 2.78 -10.62
N GLY A 179 -4.68 3.23 -11.73
CA GLY A 179 -4.05 2.37 -12.72
C GLY A 179 -5.06 1.76 -13.68
N HIS A 180 -4.58 1.38 -14.88
CA HIS A 180 -5.41 0.82 -15.95
C HIS A 180 -6.12 -0.47 -15.54
N THR A 181 -5.39 -1.36 -14.87
CA THR A 181 -5.90 -2.70 -14.53
C THR A 181 -7.05 -2.62 -13.54
N LEU A 182 -6.96 -1.76 -12.51
CA LEU A 182 -8.04 -1.61 -11.54
C LEU A 182 -9.23 -0.85 -12.14
N TYR A 183 -8.97 0.12 -13.02
CA TYR A 183 -10.01 0.79 -13.79
C TYR A 183 -10.84 -0.22 -14.59
N GLU A 184 -10.20 -1.06 -15.40
CA GLU A 184 -10.89 -2.06 -16.22
C GLU A 184 -11.62 -3.11 -15.39
N LEU A 185 -10.98 -3.62 -14.33
CA LEU A 185 -11.56 -4.69 -13.54
C LEU A 185 -12.75 -4.25 -12.69
N PHE A 186 -12.78 -3.00 -12.23
CA PHE A 186 -13.65 -2.60 -11.13
C PHE A 186 -14.49 -1.35 -11.41
N PHE A 187 -13.87 -0.30 -11.97
CA PHE A 187 -14.54 1.00 -12.10
C PHE A 187 -15.33 1.14 -13.40
N LYS A 188 -14.77 0.68 -14.52
CA LYS A 188 -15.31 0.90 -15.86
C LYS A 188 -16.74 0.36 -15.99
N ASP A 189 -16.90 -0.96 -15.92
CA ASP A 189 -18.17 -1.62 -16.22
C ASP A 189 -19.31 -1.13 -15.29
N TYR A 190 -19.03 -0.90 -14.01
CA TYR A 190 -20.04 -0.41 -13.08
C TYR A 190 -20.45 1.03 -13.37
N THR A 191 -19.49 1.90 -13.69
CA THR A 191 -19.77 3.31 -14.00
C THR A 191 -20.57 3.44 -15.30
N GLU A 192 -20.17 2.69 -16.33
CA GLU A 192 -20.89 2.65 -17.62
C GLU A 192 -22.29 2.05 -17.46
N LYS A 193 -22.45 1.03 -16.61
CA LYS A 193 -23.77 0.47 -16.25
C LYS A 193 -24.67 1.50 -15.59
N VAL A 194 -24.16 2.28 -14.64
CA VAL A 194 -24.95 3.32 -13.93
C VAL A 194 -25.34 4.45 -14.88
N TRP A 195 -24.41 4.97 -15.70
CA TRP A 195 -24.64 6.17 -16.50
C TRP A 195 -25.05 5.94 -17.95
N GLY A 196 -24.96 4.71 -18.47
CA GLY A 196 -25.38 4.35 -19.82
C GLY A 196 -24.47 4.86 -20.94
N ILE A 197 -23.38 5.56 -20.61
CA ILE A 197 -22.40 6.08 -21.56
C ILE A 197 -20.97 5.66 -21.19
N PRO A 198 -20.07 5.49 -22.18
CA PRO A 198 -18.68 5.12 -21.94
C PRO A 198 -17.93 6.13 -21.05
N CYS A 199 -17.01 5.64 -20.21
CA CYS A 199 -16.22 6.52 -19.33
C CYS A 199 -15.31 7.50 -20.09
N ASN A 200 -14.97 7.21 -21.35
CA ASN A 200 -14.21 8.13 -22.20
C ASN A 200 -15.08 9.26 -22.82
N ALA A 201 -16.41 9.20 -22.66
CA ALA A 201 -17.35 10.23 -23.08
C ALA A 201 -17.80 11.13 -21.92
N ILE A 202 -17.45 10.80 -20.68
CA ILE A 202 -17.72 11.60 -19.48
C ILE A 202 -16.51 12.50 -19.21
N SER A 203 -16.73 13.76 -18.85
CA SER A 203 -15.64 14.69 -18.52
C SER A 203 -14.89 14.28 -17.25
N ALA A 204 -13.59 14.60 -17.19
CA ALA A 204 -12.79 14.36 -15.99
C ALA A 204 -13.27 15.17 -14.76
N GLU A 205 -13.86 16.35 -14.98
CA GLU A 205 -14.38 17.22 -13.93
C GLU A 205 -15.48 16.53 -13.11
N TRP A 206 -16.34 15.76 -13.79
CA TRP A 206 -17.33 14.91 -13.14
C TRP A 206 -16.68 13.95 -12.13
N GLY A 207 -15.59 13.28 -12.54
CA GLY A 207 -14.81 12.39 -11.68
C GLY A 207 -14.16 13.12 -10.50
N ALA A 208 -13.62 14.31 -10.74
CA ALA A 208 -12.98 15.13 -9.72
C ALA A 208 -13.95 15.61 -8.63
N GLN A 209 -15.20 15.84 -8.99
CA GLN A 209 -16.27 16.21 -8.07
C GLN A 209 -16.82 14.99 -7.30
N ARG A 210 -16.91 13.80 -7.91
CA ARG A 210 -17.64 12.64 -7.35
C ARG A 210 -16.80 11.49 -6.78
N ILE A 211 -15.54 11.36 -7.20
CA ILE A 211 -14.63 10.27 -6.77
C ILE A 211 -13.54 10.82 -5.83
N LYS A 212 -13.74 12.03 -5.30
CA LYS A 212 -12.80 12.69 -4.39
C LYS A 212 -12.69 11.89 -3.08
N GLY A 213 -11.50 11.43 -2.72
CA GLY A 213 -11.26 10.78 -1.42
C GLY A 213 -11.11 9.27 -1.42
N VAL A 214 -11.38 8.56 -2.54
CA VAL A 214 -10.95 7.16 -2.69
C VAL A 214 -9.46 7.15 -3.00
N SER A 215 -8.64 7.11 -1.96
CA SER A 215 -7.19 7.01 -2.10
C SER A 215 -6.74 5.58 -1.81
N ILE A 216 -6.00 4.97 -2.75
CA ILE A 216 -5.29 3.70 -2.51
C ILE A 216 -4.40 3.82 -1.26
N SER A 217 -3.83 5.00 -0.99
CA SER A 217 -3.01 5.24 0.21
C SER A 217 -3.80 5.10 1.52
N LYS A 218 -5.04 5.60 1.58
CA LYS A 218 -5.94 5.48 2.75
C LYS A 218 -6.42 4.04 2.96
N ALA A 219 -6.67 3.32 1.86
CA ALA A 219 -7.06 1.92 1.92
C ALA A 219 -5.92 1.03 2.45
N ILE A 220 -4.66 1.28 2.03
CA ILE A 220 -3.47 0.60 2.57
C ILE A 220 -3.26 0.94 4.05
N GLN A 221 -3.48 2.18 4.45
CA GLN A 221 -3.41 2.65 5.84
C GLN A 221 -4.38 1.87 6.76
N HIS A 222 -5.64 1.68 6.34
CA HIS A 222 -6.62 0.88 7.07
C HIS A 222 -6.25 -0.62 7.14
N ALA A 223 -5.67 -1.17 6.06
CA ALA A 223 -5.18 -2.55 6.02
C ALA A 223 -4.12 -2.81 7.11
N ALA A 224 -3.13 -1.92 7.17
CA ALA A 224 -2.00 -2.03 8.08
C ALA A 224 -2.45 -1.90 9.55
N ALA A 225 -3.38 -0.98 9.84
CA ALA A 225 -3.95 -0.79 11.17
C ALA A 225 -4.72 -2.02 11.68
N THR A 226 -5.46 -2.69 10.80
CA THR A 226 -6.26 -3.88 11.15
C THR A 226 -5.36 -5.10 11.44
N LEU A 227 -4.22 -5.19 10.76
CA LEU A 227 -3.22 -6.24 10.94
C LEU A 227 -2.50 -6.19 12.29
N MET A 228 -2.27 -4.99 12.82
CA MET A 228 -1.59 -4.81 14.12
C MET A 228 -2.45 -5.14 15.34
N LYS A 229 -3.79 -5.16 15.22
CA LYS A 229 -4.73 -5.35 16.35
C LYS A 229 -4.99 -6.82 16.73
N ARG A 230 -4.38 -7.80 16.08
CA ARG A 230 -4.77 -9.23 16.22
C ARG A 230 -4.07 -10.01 17.34
N ASN A 231 -3.24 -9.39 18.18
CA ASN A 231 -2.50 -10.07 19.26
C ASN A 231 -2.82 -9.55 20.68
N LYS A 232 -4.08 -9.67 21.12
CA LYS A 232 -4.39 -9.76 22.56
C LYS A 232 -5.43 -10.85 22.79
N LYS A 233 -5.00 -11.92 23.45
CA LYS A 233 -5.83 -12.97 24.04
C LYS A 233 -5.74 -12.77 25.56
N GLY A 234 -6.87 -12.64 26.25
CA GLY A 234 -6.95 -12.50 27.70
C GLY A 234 -8.31 -11.95 28.12
N ASP A 235 -9.01 -12.74 28.93
CA ASP A 235 -10.34 -12.50 29.49
C ASP A 235 -10.38 -11.30 30.45
N ASP A 236 -11.63 -10.86 30.65
CA ASP A 236 -12.19 -9.91 31.62
C ASP A 236 -12.31 -8.42 31.28
N ILE A 237 -13.57 -8.09 30.95
CA ILE A 237 -14.36 -6.93 31.38
C ILE A 237 -13.78 -5.56 31.03
N THR A 238 -13.89 -5.22 29.75
CA THR A 238 -14.52 -3.99 29.19
C THR A 238 -14.15 -3.90 27.71
N GLN A 239 -14.73 -4.81 26.91
CA GLN A 239 -14.71 -4.70 25.46
C GLN A 239 -15.56 -3.48 25.06
N LYS A 240 -14.92 -2.34 24.83
CA LYS A 240 -15.60 -1.16 24.27
C LYS A 240 -14.93 -0.55 23.04
N ASN A 241 -13.97 -1.22 22.38
CA ASN A 241 -13.31 -0.64 21.19
C ASN A 241 -12.75 -1.67 20.17
N THR A 242 -13.35 -2.86 20.10
CA THR A 242 -13.12 -3.82 19.02
C THR A 242 -14.43 -4.50 18.64
N GLU A 243 -15.38 -3.71 18.17
CA GLU A 243 -16.47 -4.25 17.35
C GLU A 243 -16.28 -3.73 15.93
N THR A 244 -16.38 -4.68 14.99
CA THR A 244 -16.64 -4.50 13.55
C THR A 244 -16.86 -3.05 13.13
N SER A 245 -16.03 -2.55 12.19
CA SER A 245 -16.21 -1.27 11.48
C SER A 245 -17.65 -0.75 11.61
N LEU A 246 -17.86 0.20 12.53
CA LEU A 246 -19.15 0.80 12.92
C LEU A 246 -20.32 0.25 12.10
N ILE A 247 -21.12 -0.66 12.67
CA ILE A 247 -22.42 -0.98 12.08
C ILE A 247 -23.21 0.32 12.07
N GLU A 248 -23.19 1.01 10.93
CA GLU A 248 -23.90 2.26 10.76
C GLU A 248 -25.40 1.99 10.91
N GLN A 249 -26.11 2.86 11.61
CA GLN A 249 -27.55 2.75 11.83
C GLN A 249 -28.26 3.89 11.11
N PHE A 250 -29.47 3.63 10.65
CA PHE A 250 -30.34 4.63 10.04
C PHE A 250 -31.79 4.38 10.42
N LEU A 251 -32.62 5.42 10.30
CA LEU A 251 -34.06 5.32 10.51
C LEU A 251 -34.75 4.87 9.24
N TYR A 252 -35.85 4.14 9.41
CA TYR A 252 -36.63 3.64 8.30
C TYR A 252 -38.09 3.44 8.72
N PRO A 253 -39.08 4.05 8.05
CA PRO A 253 -40.49 3.84 8.38
C PRO A 253 -40.87 2.37 8.31
N LYS A 254 -41.76 1.92 9.20
CA LYS A 254 -42.15 0.51 9.33
C LYS A 254 -42.53 -0.15 8.00
N PHE A 255 -43.28 0.56 7.16
CA PHE A 255 -43.74 0.09 5.84
C PHE A 255 -43.01 0.74 4.65
N GLY A 256 -41.84 1.33 4.87
CA GLY A 256 -41.02 1.94 3.83
C GLY A 256 -41.16 3.46 3.70
N PRO A 257 -40.22 4.13 3.02
CA PRO A 257 -40.14 5.58 2.87
C PRO A 257 -41.45 6.23 2.42
N GLY A 258 -42.25 5.54 1.58
CA GLY A 258 -43.54 6.05 1.12
C GLY A 258 -44.51 6.34 2.26
N GLN A 259 -44.50 5.52 3.32
CA GLN A 259 -45.38 5.66 4.48
C GLN A 259 -45.27 7.03 5.15
N LEU A 260 -44.05 7.58 5.24
CA LEU A 260 -43.83 8.91 5.80
C LEU A 260 -44.52 9.98 4.95
N TRP A 261 -44.35 9.90 3.63
CA TRP A 261 -44.87 10.90 2.70
C TRP A 261 -46.38 10.82 2.54
N GLU A 262 -46.96 9.61 2.62
CA GLU A 262 -48.41 9.40 2.71
C GLU A 262 -48.98 10.05 3.98
N GLU A 263 -48.31 9.92 5.12
CA GLU A 263 -48.73 10.60 6.36
C GLU A 263 -48.62 12.13 6.25
N VAL A 264 -47.58 12.65 5.61
CA VAL A 264 -47.44 14.10 5.37
C VAL A 264 -48.54 14.60 4.44
N ALA A 265 -48.84 13.86 3.36
CA ALA A 265 -49.92 14.19 2.44
C ALA A 265 -51.27 14.27 3.17
N ARG A 266 -51.56 13.27 4.01
CA ARG A 266 -52.76 13.25 4.87
C ARG A 266 -52.84 14.49 5.77
N GLN A 267 -51.74 14.84 6.46
CA GLN A 267 -51.69 16.04 7.32
C GLN A 267 -51.85 17.34 6.53
N VAL A 268 -51.30 17.43 5.32
CA VAL A 268 -51.47 18.59 4.42
C VAL A 268 -52.93 18.77 4.04
N GLU A 269 -53.65 17.70 3.70
CA GLU A 269 -55.09 17.76 3.38
C GLU A 269 -55.93 18.12 4.61
N GLU A 270 -55.62 17.58 5.79
CA GLU A 270 -56.30 17.94 7.05
C GLU A 270 -56.12 19.42 7.43
N MET A 271 -54.97 20.00 7.11
CA MET A 271 -54.68 21.41 7.32
C MET A 271 -55.25 22.32 6.21
N GLY A 272 -55.97 21.76 5.22
CA GLY A 272 -56.67 22.52 4.17
C GLY A 272 -55.91 22.68 2.86
N GLY A 273 -54.73 22.07 2.72
CA GLY A 273 -54.05 21.92 1.43
C GLY A 273 -54.82 20.98 0.49
N LYS A 274 -54.54 21.06 -0.81
CA LYS A 274 -55.15 20.16 -1.81
C LYS A 274 -54.09 19.39 -2.58
N ILE A 275 -54.30 18.10 -2.81
CA ILE A 275 -53.42 17.27 -3.63
C ILE A 275 -54.22 16.70 -4.80
N LEU A 276 -53.84 17.09 -6.02
CA LEU A 276 -54.49 16.68 -7.26
C LEU A 276 -53.62 15.61 -7.95
N MET A 277 -53.99 14.35 -7.73
CA MET A 277 -53.30 13.18 -8.32
C MET A 277 -53.66 13.02 -9.80
N HIS A 278 -52.82 12.31 -10.55
CA HIS A 278 -52.93 12.11 -12.00
C HIS A 278 -52.90 13.40 -12.84
N HIS A 279 -52.55 14.55 -12.26
CA HIS A 279 -52.50 15.84 -12.95
C HIS A 279 -51.11 16.09 -13.53
N ASP A 280 -51.01 15.95 -14.85
CA ASP A 280 -49.79 16.16 -15.61
C ASP A 280 -49.72 17.60 -16.12
N VAL A 281 -48.78 18.38 -15.60
CA VAL A 281 -48.57 19.77 -16.01
C VAL A 281 -48.10 19.82 -17.46
N LYS A 282 -48.85 20.52 -18.31
CA LYS A 282 -48.53 20.66 -19.74
C LYS A 282 -48.03 22.05 -20.09
N ARG A 283 -48.54 23.08 -19.43
CA ARG A 283 -48.24 24.47 -19.77
C ARG A 283 -48.13 25.35 -18.53
N ILE A 284 -47.17 26.26 -18.54
CA ILE A 284 -46.91 27.23 -17.48
C ILE A 284 -46.98 28.61 -18.11
N TYR A 285 -47.90 29.43 -17.62
CA TYR A 285 -48.20 30.74 -18.16
C TYR A 285 -47.40 31.81 -17.41
N THR A 286 -46.70 32.65 -18.16
CA THR A 286 -45.90 33.78 -17.68
C THR A 286 -46.69 35.08 -17.81
N SER A 287 -46.43 36.03 -16.92
CA SER A 287 -47.02 37.37 -16.97
C SER A 287 -46.54 38.14 -18.22
N TYR A 288 -47.28 39.16 -18.67
CA TYR A 288 -46.94 39.98 -19.84
C TYR A 288 -45.52 40.58 -19.81
N ASN A 289 -44.98 40.87 -18.62
CA ASN A 289 -43.63 41.43 -18.43
C ASN A 289 -42.54 40.36 -18.20
N ASN A 290 -42.88 39.05 -18.26
CA ASN A 290 -42.01 37.91 -18.00
C ASN A 290 -41.27 37.92 -16.64
N ASN A 291 -41.79 38.60 -15.61
CA ASN A 291 -41.17 38.64 -14.27
C ASN A 291 -41.86 37.69 -13.26
N GLN A 292 -43.04 37.17 -13.58
CA GLN A 292 -43.83 36.31 -12.70
C GLN A 292 -44.53 35.20 -13.48
N ILE A 293 -44.77 34.07 -12.81
CA ILE A 293 -45.67 33.00 -13.28
C ILE A 293 -47.09 33.37 -12.87
N ALA A 294 -48.03 33.25 -13.81
CA ALA A 294 -49.44 33.59 -13.61
C ALA A 294 -50.30 32.35 -13.31
N ALA A 295 -50.11 31.27 -14.08
CA ALA A 295 -50.94 30.07 -13.96
C ALA A 295 -50.23 28.81 -14.47
N VAL A 296 -50.77 27.65 -14.11
CA VAL A 296 -50.38 26.34 -14.65
C VAL A 296 -51.60 25.63 -15.22
N ALA A 297 -51.47 25.06 -16.42
CA ALA A 297 -52.45 24.13 -16.97
C ALA A 297 -51.95 22.68 -16.82
N ALA A 298 -52.79 21.85 -16.20
CA ALA A 298 -52.55 20.43 -16.01
C ALA A 298 -53.71 19.59 -16.55
N ILE A 299 -53.39 18.42 -17.11
CA ILE A 299 -54.37 17.46 -17.62
C ILE A 299 -54.44 16.29 -16.65
N ASN A 300 -55.65 15.92 -16.23
CA ASN A 300 -55.88 14.67 -15.51
C ASN A 300 -55.77 13.50 -16.49
N ASN A 301 -54.74 12.66 -16.35
CA ASN A 301 -54.47 11.56 -17.26
C ASN A 301 -55.50 10.41 -17.21
N ILE A 302 -56.42 10.40 -16.25
CA ILE A 302 -57.51 9.43 -16.17
C ILE A 302 -58.78 9.98 -16.82
N THR A 303 -59.17 11.21 -16.49
CA THR A 303 -60.44 11.79 -16.96
C THR A 303 -60.31 12.56 -18.28
N GLY A 304 -59.09 12.99 -18.63
CA GLY A 304 -58.82 13.88 -19.76
C GLY A 304 -59.12 15.36 -19.49
N GLU A 305 -59.60 15.70 -18.29
CA GLU A 305 -59.99 17.08 -17.93
C GLU A 305 -58.76 17.98 -17.80
N THR A 306 -58.86 19.21 -18.32
CA THR A 306 -57.81 20.24 -18.18
C THR A 306 -58.17 21.23 -17.10
N SER A 307 -57.31 21.36 -16.09
CA SER A 307 -57.42 22.35 -15.02
C SER A 307 -56.46 23.51 -15.25
N LEU A 308 -56.96 24.75 -15.22
CA LEU A 308 -56.15 25.97 -15.18
C LEU A 308 -56.11 26.50 -13.75
N LEU A 309 -54.91 26.61 -13.19
CA LEU A 309 -54.70 27.00 -11.79
C LEU A 309 -53.83 28.24 -11.70
N GLU A 310 -54.45 29.35 -11.30
CA GLU A 310 -53.78 30.59 -10.92
C GLU A 310 -53.24 30.50 -9.49
N GLY A 311 -52.09 31.12 -9.25
CA GLY A 311 -51.44 31.13 -7.94
C GLY A 311 -50.53 32.33 -7.74
N ASP A 312 -50.23 32.62 -6.47
CA ASP A 312 -49.33 33.70 -6.08
C ASP A 312 -47.88 33.23 -6.05
N TYR A 313 -47.65 31.98 -5.62
CA TYR A 313 -46.34 31.34 -5.57
C TYR A 313 -46.35 29.99 -6.29
N PHE A 314 -45.20 29.61 -6.85
CA PHE A 314 -45.03 28.37 -7.60
C PHE A 314 -43.80 27.63 -7.09
N PHE A 315 -43.92 26.33 -6.87
CA PHE A 315 -42.80 25.46 -6.56
C PHE A 315 -42.70 24.39 -7.63
N SER A 316 -41.51 24.18 -8.16
CA SER A 316 -41.27 23.12 -9.13
C SER A 316 -40.29 22.10 -8.59
N THR A 317 -40.76 20.86 -8.48
CA THR A 317 -39.93 19.69 -8.22
C THR A 317 -39.74 18.82 -9.48
N MET A 318 -40.43 19.17 -10.58
CA MET A 318 -40.38 18.45 -11.85
C MET A 318 -39.02 18.62 -12.54
N PRO A 319 -38.64 17.75 -13.47
CA PRO A 319 -37.40 17.91 -14.23
C PRO A 319 -37.31 19.27 -14.94
N VAL A 320 -36.22 20.00 -14.72
CA VAL A 320 -35.94 21.30 -15.36
C VAL A 320 -36.15 21.29 -16.88
N GLN A 321 -35.73 20.22 -17.56
CA GLN A 321 -35.96 20.06 -19.01
C GLN A 321 -37.45 20.15 -19.38
N GLU A 322 -38.33 19.53 -18.59
CA GLU A 322 -39.78 19.57 -18.82
C GLU A 322 -40.37 20.91 -18.40
N LEU A 323 -39.87 21.50 -17.30
CA LEU A 323 -40.30 22.82 -16.85
C LEU A 323 -40.12 23.85 -17.97
N ILE A 324 -38.91 23.96 -18.52
CA ILE A 324 -38.59 24.93 -19.58
C ILE A 324 -39.39 24.62 -20.85
N ALA A 325 -39.59 23.34 -21.19
CA ALA A 325 -40.39 22.95 -22.36
C ALA A 325 -41.89 23.28 -22.20
N SER A 326 -42.38 23.37 -20.97
CA SER A 326 -43.78 23.70 -20.65
C SER A 326 -44.04 25.19 -20.44
N MET A 327 -43.02 26.03 -20.29
CA MET A 327 -43.20 27.48 -20.15
C MET A 327 -43.61 28.12 -21.48
N ASP A 328 -44.50 29.11 -21.40
CA ASP A 328 -44.83 29.99 -22.51
C ASP A 328 -43.95 31.25 -22.52
N GLY A 329 -44.19 32.13 -23.50
CA GLY A 329 -43.40 33.35 -23.70
C GLY A 329 -42.15 33.15 -24.57
N THR A 330 -41.41 34.24 -24.77
CA THR A 330 -40.17 34.26 -25.58
C THR A 330 -38.98 33.80 -24.73
N ILE A 331 -38.85 32.49 -24.55
CA ILE A 331 -37.69 31.89 -23.89
C ILE A 331 -36.46 32.03 -24.81
N PRO A 332 -35.30 32.52 -24.31
CA PRO A 332 -34.07 32.57 -25.11
C PRO A 332 -33.68 31.20 -25.67
N ASP A 333 -33.22 31.16 -26.92
CA ASP A 333 -32.90 29.88 -27.59
C ASP A 333 -31.77 29.11 -26.90
N GLU A 334 -30.81 29.83 -26.30
CA GLU A 334 -29.76 29.21 -25.48
C GLU A 334 -30.33 28.47 -24.26
N VAL A 335 -31.33 29.04 -23.57
CA VAL A 335 -32.00 28.40 -22.42
C VAL A 335 -32.71 27.12 -22.87
N LYS A 336 -33.39 27.16 -24.02
CA LYS A 336 -34.07 25.97 -24.60
C LYS A 336 -33.06 24.88 -24.96
N GLU A 337 -31.97 25.26 -25.63
CA GLU A 337 -30.91 24.33 -26.03
C GLU A 337 -30.27 23.67 -24.81
N VAL A 338 -29.88 24.46 -23.81
CA VAL A 338 -29.26 23.95 -22.57
C VAL A 338 -30.25 23.04 -21.85
N ALA A 339 -31.51 23.44 -21.69
CA ALA A 339 -32.52 22.62 -21.00
C ALA A 339 -32.80 21.31 -21.73
N ALA A 340 -32.94 21.34 -23.06
CA ALA A 340 -33.15 20.15 -23.89
C ALA A 340 -31.96 19.18 -23.83
N GLY A 341 -30.73 19.68 -23.69
CA GLY A 341 -29.52 18.88 -23.59
C GLY A 341 -29.25 18.25 -22.21
N LEU A 342 -29.98 18.65 -21.16
CA LEU A 342 -29.82 18.08 -19.82
C LEU A 342 -30.17 16.59 -19.82
N GLN A 343 -29.28 15.77 -19.24
CA GLN A 343 -29.41 14.32 -19.24
C GLN A 343 -29.98 13.81 -17.93
N TYR A 344 -30.80 12.76 -18.01
CA TYR A 344 -31.37 12.06 -16.88
C TYR A 344 -31.18 10.56 -17.07
N ARG A 345 -31.15 9.80 -15.98
CA ARG A 345 -31.25 8.33 -16.01
C ARG A 345 -32.56 7.88 -15.42
N ASP A 346 -33.18 6.96 -16.13
CA ASP A 346 -34.38 6.23 -15.72
C ASP A 346 -33.99 4.92 -15.04
N PHE A 347 -34.98 4.26 -14.47
CA PHE A 347 -34.74 3.12 -13.64
C PHE A 347 -35.87 2.10 -13.73
N ILE A 348 -35.50 0.81 -13.77
CA ILE A 348 -36.44 -0.30 -13.67
C ILE A 348 -36.09 -1.11 -12.43
N THR A 349 -37.06 -1.27 -11.54
CA THR A 349 -37.00 -2.19 -10.40
C THR A 349 -37.78 -3.44 -10.72
N VAL A 350 -37.15 -4.61 -10.59
CA VAL A 350 -37.82 -5.90 -10.67
C VAL A 350 -37.89 -6.50 -9.28
N GLY A 351 -39.10 -6.68 -8.76
CA GLY A 351 -39.34 -7.39 -7.51
C GLY A 351 -39.40 -8.89 -7.76
N ILE A 352 -38.63 -9.68 -7.01
CA ILE A 352 -38.58 -11.15 -7.09
C ILE A 352 -38.84 -11.72 -5.70
N LEU A 353 -39.93 -12.47 -5.57
CA LEU A 353 -40.25 -13.22 -4.36
C LEU A 353 -39.58 -14.58 -4.46
N LEU A 354 -38.75 -14.91 -3.47
CA LEU A 354 -38.02 -16.15 -3.40
C LEU A 354 -38.45 -16.95 -2.17
N LYS A 355 -38.45 -18.28 -2.29
CA LYS A 355 -38.54 -19.18 -1.14
C LYS A 355 -37.31 -19.04 -0.24
N GLN A 356 -36.13 -18.93 -0.84
CA GLN A 356 -34.87 -18.69 -0.15
C GLN A 356 -33.80 -18.20 -1.13
N LEU A 357 -32.77 -17.51 -0.61
CA LEU A 357 -31.55 -17.25 -1.35
C LEU A 357 -30.67 -18.52 -1.39
N SER A 358 -29.88 -18.67 -2.45
CA SER A 358 -28.97 -19.79 -2.61
C SER A 358 -27.74 -19.39 -3.39
N PHE A 359 -26.55 -19.87 -3.02
CA PHE A 359 -25.34 -19.62 -3.79
C PHE A 359 -24.94 -20.84 -4.61
N LEU A 360 -24.43 -20.61 -5.81
CA LEU A 360 -23.90 -21.66 -6.68
C LEU A 360 -22.42 -21.91 -6.36
N ASP A 361 -22.09 -23.12 -5.88
CA ASP A 361 -20.70 -23.53 -5.66
C ASP A 361 -20.03 -23.81 -7.02
N GLN A 362 -19.10 -22.94 -7.43
CA GLN A 362 -18.44 -23.09 -8.73
C GLN A 362 -17.58 -24.35 -8.88
N LYS A 363 -17.21 -25.03 -7.78
CA LYS A 363 -16.41 -26.25 -7.84
C LYS A 363 -17.26 -27.50 -8.01
N THR A 364 -18.41 -27.54 -7.36
CA THR A 364 -19.29 -28.73 -7.37
C THR A 364 -20.48 -28.57 -8.33
N GLY A 365 -20.82 -27.34 -8.71
CA GLY A 365 -22.02 -27.04 -9.51
C GLY A 365 -23.33 -27.09 -8.73
N GLU A 366 -23.27 -27.25 -7.40
CA GLU A 366 -24.45 -27.41 -6.55
C GLU A 366 -24.93 -26.08 -5.96
N TRP A 367 -26.25 -25.95 -5.82
CA TRP A 367 -26.88 -24.84 -5.11
C TRP A 367 -26.94 -25.12 -3.61
N LYS A 368 -26.47 -24.16 -2.81
CA LYS A 368 -26.47 -24.24 -1.34
C LYS A 368 -27.25 -23.06 -0.76
N PRO A 369 -27.99 -23.23 0.36
CA PRO A 369 -28.68 -22.12 1.01
C PRO A 369 -27.74 -20.97 1.34
N LEU A 370 -28.19 -19.74 1.10
CA LEU A 370 -27.44 -18.52 1.35
C LEU A 370 -28.24 -17.61 2.29
N LYS A 371 -27.63 -17.19 3.39
CA LYS A 371 -28.20 -16.18 4.28
C LYS A 371 -27.41 -14.88 4.14
N LEU A 372 -28.11 -13.79 3.83
CA LEU A 372 -27.54 -12.45 3.69
C LEU A 372 -28.24 -11.48 4.63
N GLU A 373 -27.45 -10.68 5.34
CA GLU A 373 -27.93 -9.59 6.22
C GLU A 373 -27.84 -8.22 5.52
N ASP A 374 -27.40 -8.19 4.25
CA ASP A 374 -27.25 -6.98 3.47
C ASP A 374 -28.61 -6.29 3.26
N THR A 375 -28.61 -4.98 3.40
CA THR A 375 -29.75 -4.13 2.98
C THR A 375 -29.74 -3.97 1.46
N TRP A 376 -28.58 -3.62 0.89
CA TRP A 376 -28.34 -3.62 -0.55
C TRP A 376 -26.92 -4.05 -0.93
N ILE A 377 -26.80 -4.58 -2.14
CA ILE A 377 -25.56 -5.10 -2.71
C ILE A 377 -25.34 -4.48 -4.08
N TYR A 378 -24.16 -3.90 -4.31
CA TYR A 378 -23.76 -3.38 -5.62
C TYR A 378 -23.30 -4.53 -6.52
N ILE A 379 -23.83 -4.63 -7.74
CA ILE A 379 -23.48 -5.72 -8.67
C ILE A 379 -22.52 -5.20 -9.74
N GLN A 380 -21.23 -5.49 -9.55
CA GLN A 380 -20.16 -5.13 -10.48
C GLN A 380 -19.77 -6.29 -11.41
N GLU A 381 -20.57 -7.36 -11.44
CA GLU A 381 -20.42 -8.41 -12.44
C GLU A 381 -20.66 -7.87 -13.85
N GLN A 382 -19.66 -8.03 -14.72
CA GLN A 382 -19.71 -7.64 -16.13
C GLN A 382 -20.74 -8.48 -16.91
N ALA A 383 -21.00 -9.71 -16.47
CA ALA A 383 -21.84 -10.66 -17.18
C ALA A 383 -23.35 -10.33 -17.14
N VAL A 384 -23.77 -9.30 -16.40
CA VAL A 384 -25.18 -8.96 -16.15
C VAL A 384 -25.43 -7.44 -16.17
N LYS A 385 -26.67 -7.06 -16.49
CA LYS A 385 -27.14 -5.67 -16.55
C LYS A 385 -27.59 -5.13 -15.20
N VAL A 386 -28.04 -5.98 -14.27
CA VAL A 386 -28.41 -5.55 -12.92
C VAL A 386 -27.25 -4.80 -12.26
N GLY A 387 -27.53 -3.64 -11.68
CA GLY A 387 -26.54 -2.78 -11.05
C GLY A 387 -26.59 -2.79 -9.53
N ARG A 388 -27.76 -3.07 -8.94
CA ARG A 388 -27.93 -3.19 -7.49
C ARG A 388 -29.01 -4.23 -7.16
N ILE A 389 -28.86 -4.87 -6.01
CA ILE A 389 -29.87 -5.76 -5.41
C ILE A 389 -30.22 -5.24 -4.04
N GLN A 390 -31.50 -5.17 -3.71
CA GLN A 390 -32.02 -4.82 -2.39
C GLN A 390 -32.71 -6.04 -1.77
N LEU A 391 -32.50 -6.26 -0.48
CA LEU A 391 -33.20 -7.31 0.28
C LEU A 391 -34.20 -6.65 1.23
N PHE A 392 -35.45 -6.50 0.79
CA PHE A 392 -36.44 -5.67 1.47
C PHE A 392 -36.77 -6.15 2.88
N ASN A 393 -36.70 -7.46 3.16
CA ASN A 393 -36.83 -8.03 4.50
C ASN A 393 -35.84 -7.41 5.50
N ASN A 394 -34.62 -7.10 5.03
CA ASN A 394 -33.58 -6.55 5.88
C ASN A 394 -33.79 -5.05 6.11
N TRP A 395 -34.45 -4.33 5.19
CA TRP A 395 -34.88 -2.95 5.39
C TRP A 395 -36.00 -2.83 6.42
N SER A 396 -37.01 -3.69 6.37
CA SER A 396 -38.02 -3.86 7.43
C SER A 396 -38.66 -5.25 7.29
N PRO A 397 -38.90 -6.00 8.39
CA PRO A 397 -39.58 -7.29 8.32
C PRO A 397 -41.02 -7.15 7.81
N TYR A 398 -41.59 -5.94 7.87
CA TYR A 398 -42.94 -5.63 7.40
C TYR A 398 -43.01 -5.27 5.90
N MET A 399 -41.87 -5.29 5.21
CA MET A 399 -41.81 -5.14 3.75
C MET A 399 -42.21 -6.41 3.01
N VAL A 400 -42.22 -7.56 3.69
CA VAL A 400 -42.65 -8.84 3.12
C VAL A 400 -43.95 -9.27 3.77
N LYS A 401 -44.84 -9.91 3.01
CA LYS A 401 -46.09 -10.46 3.53
C LYS A 401 -45.87 -11.73 4.35
N ASP A 402 -45.03 -12.62 3.85
CA ASP A 402 -44.66 -13.89 4.49
C ASP A 402 -43.21 -13.81 4.99
N PRO A 403 -42.97 -13.80 6.32
CA PRO A 403 -41.63 -13.73 6.91
C PRO A 403 -40.67 -14.85 6.49
N ASP A 404 -41.19 -16.00 6.04
CA ASP A 404 -40.39 -17.16 5.62
C ASP A 404 -39.92 -17.05 4.15
N THR A 405 -40.31 -16.00 3.44
CA THR A 405 -39.91 -15.72 2.07
C THR A 405 -38.95 -14.53 1.98
N ILE A 406 -38.18 -14.44 0.90
CA ILE A 406 -37.24 -13.34 0.65
C ILE A 406 -37.74 -12.47 -0.50
N TRP A 407 -37.93 -11.18 -0.23
CA TRP A 407 -38.36 -10.18 -1.21
C TRP A 407 -37.15 -9.37 -1.71
N VAL A 408 -36.79 -9.60 -2.96
CA VAL A 408 -35.59 -9.05 -3.60
C VAL A 408 -35.97 -7.98 -4.61
N GLY A 409 -35.38 -6.79 -4.51
CA GLY A 409 -35.47 -5.74 -5.53
C GLY A 409 -34.23 -5.71 -6.40
N MET A 410 -34.35 -6.05 -7.68
CA MET A 410 -33.28 -5.95 -8.67
C MET A 410 -33.36 -4.65 -9.44
N GLU A 411 -32.23 -3.96 -9.52
CA GLU A 411 -32.15 -2.59 -9.98
C GLU A 411 -31.42 -2.46 -11.31
N PHE A 412 -32.10 -1.96 -12.34
CA PHE A 412 -31.58 -1.77 -13.68
C PHE A 412 -31.57 -0.30 -14.09
N PHE A 413 -30.39 0.23 -14.38
CA PHE A 413 -30.22 1.60 -14.85
C PHE A 413 -30.37 1.66 -16.38
N CYS A 414 -31.28 2.48 -16.87
CA CYS A 414 -31.55 2.61 -18.30
C CYS A 414 -32.09 4.01 -18.63
N ASN A 415 -32.30 4.26 -19.92
CA ASN A 415 -33.01 5.44 -20.42
C ASN A 415 -34.30 4.99 -21.10
N LYS A 416 -35.31 5.86 -21.12
CA LYS A 416 -36.60 5.64 -21.79
C LYS A 416 -36.44 5.30 -23.28
N GLN A 417 -35.38 5.81 -23.89
CA GLN A 417 -35.03 5.56 -25.29
C GLN A 417 -34.30 4.22 -25.50
N ASP A 418 -33.82 3.57 -24.44
CA ASP A 418 -33.11 2.29 -24.56
C ASP A 418 -34.08 1.18 -24.99
N ALA A 419 -33.59 0.25 -25.80
CA ALA A 419 -34.34 -0.95 -26.17
C ALA A 419 -34.82 -1.73 -24.93
N PHE A 420 -34.04 -1.70 -23.84
CA PHE A 420 -34.38 -2.39 -22.59
C PHE A 420 -35.63 -1.81 -21.91
N TRP A 421 -35.84 -0.49 -21.94
CA TRP A 421 -36.99 0.15 -21.31
C TRP A 421 -38.32 -0.27 -21.96
N ASN A 422 -38.28 -0.46 -23.28
CA ASN A 422 -39.42 -0.75 -24.13
C ASN A 422 -39.76 -2.25 -24.24
N LEU A 423 -39.02 -3.12 -23.54
CA LEU A 423 -39.37 -4.54 -23.43
C LEU A 423 -40.68 -4.73 -22.65
N LYS A 424 -41.40 -5.81 -22.95
CA LYS A 424 -42.58 -6.21 -22.18
C LYS A 424 -42.17 -6.66 -20.78
N ASP A 425 -43.07 -6.47 -19.82
CA ASP A 425 -42.80 -6.82 -18.42
C ASP A 425 -42.39 -8.29 -18.24
N GLU A 426 -43.00 -9.22 -18.98
CA GLU A 426 -42.62 -10.63 -18.94
C GLU A 426 -41.18 -10.89 -19.42
N GLU A 427 -40.71 -10.19 -20.45
CA GLU A 427 -39.33 -10.32 -20.93
C GLU A 427 -38.34 -9.78 -19.90
N ILE A 428 -38.67 -8.68 -19.23
CA ILE A 428 -37.87 -8.08 -18.16
C ILE A 428 -37.81 -9.01 -16.94
N LYS A 429 -38.95 -9.61 -16.54
CA LYS A 429 -39.01 -10.60 -15.45
C LYS A 429 -38.08 -11.78 -15.73
N GLN A 430 -38.19 -12.38 -16.92
CA GLN A 430 -37.35 -13.52 -17.30
C GLN A 430 -35.86 -13.15 -17.34
N LEU A 431 -35.52 -11.96 -17.85
CA LEU A 431 -34.15 -11.48 -17.81
C LEU A 431 -33.64 -11.37 -16.37
N ALA A 432 -34.39 -10.73 -15.47
CA ALA A 432 -33.98 -10.54 -14.08
C ALA A 432 -33.78 -11.88 -13.35
N ILE A 433 -34.70 -12.84 -13.54
CA ILE A 433 -34.58 -14.21 -13.03
C ILE A 433 -33.29 -14.86 -13.57
N SER A 434 -33.05 -14.78 -14.88
CA SER A 434 -31.87 -15.38 -15.51
C SER A 434 -30.56 -14.75 -15.03
N GLU A 435 -30.54 -13.44 -14.80
CA GLU A 435 -29.34 -12.75 -14.30
C GLU A 435 -29.06 -13.10 -12.84
N LEU A 436 -30.09 -13.22 -12.00
CA LEU A 436 -29.98 -13.65 -10.60
C LEU A 436 -29.41 -15.07 -10.49
N GLU A 437 -29.82 -15.96 -11.38
CA GLU A 437 -29.27 -17.31 -11.49
C GLU A 437 -27.82 -17.28 -12.01
N LYS A 438 -27.55 -16.51 -13.07
CA LYS A 438 -26.23 -16.39 -13.71
C LYS A 438 -25.15 -15.88 -12.76
N ILE A 439 -25.48 -14.91 -11.90
CA ILE A 439 -24.56 -14.43 -10.85
C ILE A 439 -24.44 -15.37 -9.67
N GLY A 440 -25.32 -16.39 -9.59
CA GLY A 440 -25.27 -17.46 -8.60
C GLY A 440 -25.82 -17.05 -7.25
N LEU A 441 -26.87 -16.21 -7.18
CA LEU A 441 -27.46 -15.74 -5.92
C LEU A 441 -28.87 -16.29 -5.62
N ALA A 442 -29.54 -16.88 -6.61
CA ALA A 442 -30.72 -17.73 -6.39
C ALA A 442 -30.91 -18.70 -7.56
N ALA A 443 -31.31 -19.94 -7.28
CA ALA A 443 -31.76 -20.87 -8.30
C ALA A 443 -33.15 -20.47 -8.81
N VAL A 444 -33.44 -20.69 -10.11
CA VAL A 444 -34.78 -20.44 -10.68
C VAL A 444 -35.88 -21.19 -9.92
N ALA A 445 -35.58 -22.40 -9.43
CA ALA A 445 -36.51 -23.21 -8.64
C ALA A 445 -36.97 -22.56 -7.32
N ASN A 446 -36.28 -21.52 -6.84
CA ASN A 446 -36.67 -20.78 -5.64
C ASN A 446 -37.61 -19.60 -5.94
N VAL A 447 -37.87 -19.25 -7.20
CA VAL A 447 -38.72 -18.10 -7.58
C VAL A 447 -40.20 -18.43 -7.40
N LEU A 448 -40.92 -17.58 -6.66
CA LEU A 448 -42.34 -17.72 -6.34
C LEU A 448 -43.24 -16.74 -7.11
N ASP A 449 -42.83 -15.47 -7.23
CA ASP A 449 -43.57 -14.42 -7.95
C ASP A 449 -42.59 -13.31 -8.40
N THR A 450 -42.97 -12.54 -9.42
CA THR A 450 -42.16 -11.41 -9.93
C THR A 450 -43.02 -10.24 -10.44
N THR A 451 -42.50 -9.02 -10.29
CA THR A 451 -43.17 -7.78 -10.74
C THR A 451 -42.16 -6.75 -11.27
N VAL A 452 -42.61 -5.82 -12.12
CA VAL A 452 -41.75 -4.80 -12.76
C VAL A 452 -42.32 -3.42 -12.47
N LEU A 453 -41.45 -2.49 -12.06
CA LEU A 453 -41.77 -1.08 -11.88
C LEU A 453 -40.81 -0.21 -12.69
N ARG A 454 -41.35 0.75 -13.42
CA ARG A 454 -40.59 1.75 -14.19
C ARG A 454 -40.66 3.10 -13.48
N MET A 455 -39.52 3.76 -13.34
CA MET A 455 -39.42 5.11 -12.78
C MET A 455 -38.61 6.00 -13.71
N GLU A 456 -39.24 7.10 -14.16
CA GLU A 456 -38.60 8.08 -15.03
C GLU A 456 -37.71 9.03 -14.22
N LYS A 457 -36.61 9.48 -14.83
CA LYS A 457 -35.75 10.59 -14.41
C LYS A 457 -35.27 10.48 -12.96
N THR A 458 -34.92 9.27 -12.55
CA THR A 458 -34.40 8.99 -11.20
C THR A 458 -33.08 9.67 -10.86
N TYR A 459 -32.17 9.87 -11.82
CA TYR A 459 -30.87 10.49 -11.59
C TYR A 459 -30.63 11.65 -12.56
N PRO A 460 -30.47 12.90 -12.08
CA PRO A 460 -29.92 13.96 -12.91
C PRO A 460 -28.43 13.66 -13.19
N ALA A 461 -28.01 13.80 -14.43
CA ALA A 461 -26.66 13.51 -14.87
C ALA A 461 -25.89 14.80 -15.15
N TYR A 462 -24.67 14.89 -14.62
CA TYR A 462 -23.84 16.09 -14.74
C TYR A 462 -22.95 16.03 -15.99
N PHE A 463 -23.58 15.77 -17.13
CA PHE A 463 -22.98 15.75 -18.47
C PHE A 463 -24.07 16.11 -19.51
N GLY A 464 -23.68 16.24 -20.78
CA GLY A 464 -24.51 16.91 -21.79
C GLY A 464 -24.26 18.40 -21.73
N THR A 465 -25.30 19.20 -21.46
CA THR A 465 -25.23 20.67 -21.37
C THR A 465 -25.15 21.20 -19.93
N TYR A 466 -24.89 20.32 -18.95
CA TYR A 466 -24.88 20.67 -17.52
C TYR A 466 -23.83 21.74 -17.14
N ASP A 467 -22.72 21.82 -17.85
CA ASP A 467 -21.68 22.84 -17.69
C ASP A 467 -22.21 24.27 -17.91
N ARG A 468 -23.31 24.42 -18.66
CA ARG A 468 -24.03 25.68 -18.90
C ARG A 468 -25.32 25.80 -18.08
N PHE A 469 -25.52 25.00 -17.03
CA PHE A 469 -26.76 25.02 -16.25
C PHE A 469 -27.06 26.40 -15.62
N ASP A 470 -26.03 27.20 -15.34
CA ASP A 470 -26.19 28.57 -14.83
C ASP A 470 -27.02 29.46 -15.76
N THR A 471 -27.03 29.20 -17.08
CA THR A 471 -27.89 29.92 -18.04
C THR A 471 -29.38 29.70 -17.73
N ILE A 472 -29.77 28.47 -17.37
CA ILE A 472 -31.16 28.17 -16.96
C ILE A 472 -31.46 28.80 -15.61
N ARG A 473 -30.52 28.71 -14.68
CA ARG A 473 -30.67 29.29 -13.34
C ARG A 473 -30.89 30.79 -13.42
N GLN A 474 -30.05 31.53 -14.16
CA GLN A 474 -30.19 32.98 -14.31
C GLN A 474 -31.54 33.36 -14.93
N TYR A 475 -32.02 32.58 -15.91
CA TYR A 475 -33.33 32.79 -16.51
C TYR A 475 -34.48 32.58 -15.51
N ILE A 476 -34.48 31.45 -14.79
CA ILE A 476 -35.55 31.12 -13.84
C ILE A 476 -35.51 32.00 -12.57
N ASP A 477 -34.31 32.33 -12.07
CA ASP A 477 -34.17 33.17 -10.88
C ASP A 477 -34.73 34.59 -11.12
N GLY A 478 -34.81 35.03 -12.38
CA GLY A 478 -35.47 36.26 -12.81
C GLY A 478 -36.99 36.28 -12.62
N PHE A 479 -37.65 35.14 -12.38
CA PHE A 479 -39.05 35.11 -12.00
C PHE A 479 -39.18 35.17 -10.47
N GLU A 480 -39.84 36.19 -9.93
CA GLU A 480 -39.89 36.43 -8.48
C GLU A 480 -40.60 35.32 -7.70
N ASN A 481 -41.63 34.71 -8.28
CA ASN A 481 -42.58 33.87 -7.56
C ASN A 481 -42.49 32.37 -7.86
N ILE A 482 -41.46 31.89 -8.57
CA ILE A 482 -41.21 30.47 -8.79
C ILE A 482 -39.94 29.99 -8.08
N PHE A 483 -40.04 28.86 -7.37
CA PHE A 483 -38.95 28.28 -6.60
C PHE A 483 -38.64 26.87 -7.11
N LEU A 484 -37.42 26.66 -7.60
CA LEU A 484 -36.93 25.34 -7.96
C LEU A 484 -36.38 24.64 -6.72
N VAL A 485 -36.97 23.49 -6.38
CA VAL A 485 -36.61 22.75 -5.17
C VAL A 485 -36.52 21.25 -5.43
N GLY A 486 -35.77 20.55 -4.59
CA GLY A 486 -35.59 19.11 -4.70
C GLY A 486 -34.66 18.66 -5.84
N ARG A 487 -34.59 17.34 -6.03
CA ARG A 487 -33.62 16.67 -6.89
C ARG A 487 -33.72 17.07 -8.37
N ASN A 488 -34.88 16.83 -8.99
CA ASN A 488 -35.06 17.08 -10.42
C ASN A 488 -35.42 18.53 -10.73
N GLY A 489 -36.12 19.21 -9.80
CA GLY A 489 -36.41 20.64 -9.87
C GLY A 489 -35.16 21.50 -9.94
N MET A 490 -34.09 21.11 -9.23
CA MET A 490 -32.81 21.84 -9.25
C MET A 490 -31.75 21.18 -10.14
N HIS A 491 -32.06 20.07 -10.81
CA HIS A 491 -31.09 19.20 -11.50
C HIS A 491 -29.86 18.85 -10.61
N LYS A 492 -30.08 18.64 -9.31
CA LYS A 492 -29.04 18.27 -8.35
C LYS A 492 -29.27 16.85 -7.86
N TYR A 493 -28.19 16.07 -7.74
CA TYR A 493 -28.23 14.70 -7.21
C TYR A 493 -28.46 14.72 -5.69
N ASN A 494 -29.67 15.05 -5.27
CA ASN A 494 -30.02 15.24 -3.86
C ASN A 494 -30.58 13.96 -3.25
N ASN A 495 -30.27 13.73 -1.97
CA ASN A 495 -31.02 12.80 -1.12
C ASN A 495 -32.31 13.49 -0.62
N SER A 496 -33.17 12.74 0.07
CA SER A 496 -34.48 13.24 0.53
C SER A 496 -34.33 14.41 1.52
N ASP A 497 -33.40 14.33 2.46
CA ASP A 497 -33.14 15.38 3.46
C ASP A 497 -32.73 16.71 2.85
N HIS A 498 -31.83 16.70 1.87
CA HIS A 498 -31.45 17.91 1.15
C HIS A 498 -32.61 18.47 0.32
N SER A 499 -33.41 17.59 -0.28
CA SER A 499 -34.60 17.99 -1.01
C SER A 499 -35.60 18.69 -0.09
N MET A 500 -35.76 18.20 1.15
CA MET A 500 -36.56 18.86 2.18
C MET A 500 -35.98 20.23 2.57
N LEU A 501 -34.67 20.32 2.80
CA LEU A 501 -34.02 21.59 3.16
C LEU A 501 -34.24 22.66 2.09
N THR A 502 -34.16 22.30 0.79
CA THR A 502 -34.43 23.27 -0.29
C THR A 502 -35.85 23.80 -0.26
N ALA A 503 -36.83 22.95 0.07
CA ALA A 503 -38.22 23.34 0.25
C ALA A 503 -38.41 24.21 1.51
N MET A 504 -37.84 23.81 2.64
CA MET A 504 -37.88 24.54 3.90
C MET A 504 -37.32 25.96 3.76
N VAL A 505 -36.17 26.13 3.11
CA VAL A 505 -35.54 27.44 2.89
C VAL A 505 -36.33 28.28 1.88
N ALA A 506 -36.92 27.66 0.85
CA ALA A 506 -37.82 28.38 -0.04
C ALA A 506 -39.05 28.95 0.70
N VAL A 507 -39.61 28.18 1.64
CA VAL A 507 -40.70 28.68 2.50
C VAL A 507 -40.20 29.73 3.50
N ASP A 508 -38.98 29.61 4.03
CA ASP A 508 -38.36 30.66 4.86
C ASP A 508 -38.26 32.00 4.10
N ASN A 509 -37.86 31.95 2.82
CA ASN A 509 -37.79 33.12 1.97
C ASN A 509 -39.16 33.76 1.76
N ILE A 510 -40.18 32.95 1.44
CA ILE A 510 -41.56 33.46 1.27
C ILE A 510 -42.08 34.08 2.57
N TYR A 511 -41.87 33.43 3.71
CA TYR A 511 -42.28 33.94 5.02
C TYR A 511 -41.61 35.28 5.35
N ALA A 512 -40.34 35.44 4.98
CA ALA A 512 -39.56 36.67 5.18
C ALA A 512 -39.74 37.73 4.07
N GLY A 513 -40.53 37.45 3.03
CA GLY A 513 -40.69 38.34 1.87
C GLY A 513 -39.44 38.49 0.99
N ILE A 514 -38.55 37.50 1.01
CA ILE A 514 -37.30 37.47 0.24
C ILE A 514 -37.56 36.79 -1.12
N THR A 515 -37.24 37.47 -2.22
CA THR A 515 -37.39 36.93 -3.59
C THR A 515 -36.09 36.37 -4.17
N ASP A 516 -34.94 36.68 -3.56
CA ASP A 516 -33.64 36.09 -3.88
C ASP A 516 -33.63 34.59 -3.56
N LYS A 517 -32.95 33.81 -4.41
CA LYS A 517 -32.94 32.35 -4.36
C LYS A 517 -31.54 31.77 -4.12
N ALA A 518 -30.53 32.62 -3.95
CA ALA A 518 -29.14 32.18 -3.85
C ALA A 518 -28.90 31.27 -2.65
N ASN A 519 -29.60 31.50 -1.54
CA ASN A 519 -29.53 30.65 -0.35
C ASN A 519 -30.09 29.23 -0.59
N ILE A 520 -31.16 29.08 -1.37
CA ILE A 520 -31.70 27.75 -1.77
C ILE A 520 -30.65 27.01 -2.62
N TRP A 521 -30.04 27.71 -3.58
CA TRP A 521 -28.97 27.16 -4.42
C TRP A 521 -27.70 26.83 -3.63
N SER A 522 -27.43 27.50 -2.51
CA SER A 522 -26.27 27.28 -1.65
C SER A 522 -26.36 26.03 -0.78
N ILE A 523 -27.54 25.41 -0.66
CA ILE A 523 -27.71 24.16 0.08
C ILE A 523 -26.87 23.07 -0.60
N ASN A 524 -25.75 22.78 0.05
CA ASN A 524 -24.60 22.14 -0.57
C ASN A 524 -24.72 20.62 -0.40
N THR A 525 -25.26 19.96 -1.43
CA THR A 525 -25.51 18.50 -1.42
C THR A 525 -24.29 17.68 -1.82
N GLU A 526 -23.23 18.36 -2.29
CA GLU A 526 -22.01 17.74 -2.82
C GLU A 526 -20.99 17.37 -1.74
N GLN A 527 -21.07 18.01 -0.56
CA GLN A 527 -20.16 17.72 0.56
C GLN A 527 -20.58 16.46 1.34
N GLU A 528 -21.84 16.04 1.31
CA GLU A 528 -22.30 14.93 2.14
C GLU A 528 -21.79 13.54 1.71
N TYR A 529 -21.32 13.38 0.47
CA TYR A 529 -20.61 12.17 0.02
C TYR A 529 -19.09 12.24 0.27
N HIS A 530 -18.59 13.40 0.66
CA HIS A 530 -17.17 13.75 0.77
C HIS A 530 -16.89 14.51 2.07
N GLU A 531 -17.04 13.85 3.21
CA GLU A 531 -16.74 14.44 4.51
C GLU A 531 -15.96 13.49 5.43
N GLU A 532 -14.68 13.28 5.13
CA GLU A 532 -13.68 13.19 6.19
C GLU A 532 -13.10 14.59 6.37
N LYS A 533 -13.48 15.25 7.47
CA LYS A 533 -12.97 16.53 8.04
C LYS A 533 -13.87 17.75 7.94
N ALA A 534 -14.91 17.76 8.78
CA ALA A 534 -15.35 18.97 9.46
C ALA A 534 -16.20 18.51 10.65
N GLY A 535 -15.75 18.80 11.87
CA GLY A 535 -16.44 18.44 13.10
C GLY A 535 -15.46 18.04 14.21
N GLU A 536 -14.66 18.99 14.68
CA GLU A 536 -14.12 19.11 16.04
C GLU A 536 -13.15 20.30 16.06
N LYS A 537 -13.73 21.51 16.16
CA LYS A 537 -13.03 22.68 16.68
C LYS A 537 -13.99 23.36 17.64
N GLU A 538 -13.86 23.01 18.91
CA GLU A 538 -13.91 23.95 20.04
C GLU A 538 -13.79 23.16 21.35
N ALA A 539 -12.55 22.98 21.81
CA ALA A 539 -12.22 22.80 23.22
C ALA A 539 -10.76 23.23 23.41
N VAL A 540 -10.60 24.46 23.90
CA VAL A 540 -9.44 25.03 24.63
C VAL A 540 -8.07 24.42 24.31
N ASN A 541 -7.32 25.13 23.45
CA ASN A 541 -5.88 24.99 23.29
C ASN A 541 -5.15 25.39 24.59
N THR A 542 -4.87 24.41 25.45
CA THR A 542 -3.68 24.47 26.32
C THR A 542 -2.58 23.66 25.65
N GLU A 543 -1.62 24.40 25.10
CA GLU A 543 -0.24 24.03 24.80
C GLU A 543 0.07 22.54 24.63
N ASN A 544 0.21 22.11 23.37
CA ASN A 544 1.34 21.28 22.99
C ASN A 544 1.63 21.49 21.50
N LYS A 545 2.34 22.58 21.20
CA LYS A 545 3.19 22.62 20.01
C LYS A 545 4.12 21.42 20.12
N SER A 546 3.91 20.42 19.27
CA SER A 546 4.92 19.44 18.91
C SER A 546 6.10 20.22 18.31
N SER A 547 6.98 20.71 19.18
CA SER A 547 8.31 21.12 18.82
C SER A 547 8.90 19.99 17.98
N MET A 548 9.41 20.31 16.80
CA MET A 548 10.51 19.52 16.23
C MET A 548 11.48 19.27 17.38
N GLN A 549 11.53 18.05 17.90
CA GLN A 549 12.50 17.70 18.91
C GLN A 549 13.86 17.97 18.28
N GLU A 550 14.52 19.02 18.74
CA GLU A 550 15.94 19.16 18.52
C GLU A 550 16.57 17.83 18.94
N PRO A 551 17.42 17.25 18.08
CA PRO A 551 17.97 15.96 18.38
C PRO A 551 18.81 16.05 19.67
N ILE A 552 18.64 15.05 20.55
CA ILE A 552 19.22 14.90 21.89
C ILE A 552 20.76 14.64 21.80
N TRP A 553 21.46 15.37 20.94
CA TRP A 553 22.88 15.18 20.67
C TRP A 553 23.79 15.80 21.75
N HIS A 554 23.25 16.48 22.77
CA HIS A 554 24.10 17.04 23.84
C HIS A 554 24.81 15.95 24.66
N LEU A 555 24.31 14.70 24.64
CA LEU A 555 24.95 13.55 25.28
C LEU A 555 25.89 12.81 24.30
N ASN A 556 27.06 12.39 24.78
CA ASN A 556 27.90 11.41 24.06
C ASN A 556 27.26 10.01 24.09
N LEU A 557 27.65 9.12 23.16
CA LEU A 557 27.06 7.77 23.03
C LEU A 557 27.15 6.97 24.34
N TRP A 558 28.27 7.11 25.06
CA TRP A 558 28.47 6.46 26.35
C TRP A 558 27.39 6.85 27.37
N ASN A 559 27.17 8.16 27.55
CA ASN A 559 26.13 8.66 28.43
C ASN A 559 24.73 8.28 27.92
N TYR A 560 24.51 8.29 26.61
CA TYR A 560 23.24 7.86 26.02
C TYR A 560 22.88 6.42 26.40
N ILE A 561 23.82 5.48 26.29
CA ILE A 561 23.61 4.06 26.60
C ILE A 561 23.55 3.82 28.12
N PHE A 562 24.54 4.31 28.87
CA PHE A 562 24.73 3.90 30.26
C PHE A 562 24.00 4.77 31.29
N LYS A 563 23.56 5.99 30.96
CA LYS A 563 22.74 6.80 31.89
C LYS A 563 21.24 6.56 31.72
N ASN A 564 20.80 6.05 30.57
CA ASN A 564 19.39 5.74 30.34
C ASN A 564 19.01 4.36 30.93
N PRO A 565 18.07 4.28 31.90
CA PRO A 565 17.69 3.02 32.53
C PRO A 565 17.10 2.00 31.54
N ALA A 566 16.48 2.43 30.44
CA ALA A 566 15.96 1.52 29.42
C ALA A 566 17.08 0.81 28.65
N TYR A 567 18.18 1.48 28.33
CA TYR A 567 19.30 0.89 27.58
C TYR A 567 20.23 0.05 28.44
N LYS A 568 20.27 0.26 29.77
CA LYS A 568 20.95 -0.66 30.70
C LYS A 568 20.43 -2.09 30.59
N TRP A 569 19.12 -2.28 30.35
CA TRP A 569 18.54 -3.60 30.15
C TRP A 569 19.02 -4.26 28.86
N PHE A 570 19.10 -3.51 27.75
CA PHE A 570 19.69 -4.01 26.50
C PHE A 570 21.14 -4.47 26.71
N VAL A 571 21.95 -3.69 27.42
CA VAL A 571 23.34 -4.08 27.72
C VAL A 571 23.41 -5.34 28.58
N LYS A 572 22.61 -5.44 29.65
CA LYS A 572 22.57 -6.63 30.52
C LYS A 572 22.16 -7.89 29.75
N ILE A 573 21.08 -7.80 28.98
CA ILE A 573 20.59 -8.91 28.14
C ILE A 573 21.64 -9.28 27.09
N GLY A 574 22.30 -8.29 26.50
CA GLY A 574 23.40 -8.49 25.56
C GLY A 574 24.55 -9.28 26.17
N ILE A 575 25.05 -8.87 27.34
CA ILE A 575 26.16 -9.54 28.03
C ILE A 575 25.78 -10.99 28.37
N ILE A 576 24.62 -11.19 29.00
CA ILE A 576 24.14 -12.54 29.38
C ILE A 576 23.96 -13.41 28.14
N GLY A 577 23.32 -12.88 27.11
CA GLY A 577 23.06 -13.59 25.85
C GLY A 577 24.34 -13.96 25.11
N ILE A 578 25.35 -13.08 25.06
CA ILE A 578 26.66 -13.35 24.45
C ILE A 578 27.38 -14.48 25.20
N ILE A 579 27.45 -14.40 26.53
CA ILE A 579 28.14 -15.41 27.34
C ILE A 579 27.43 -16.76 27.21
N LEU A 580 26.11 -16.80 27.37
CA LEU A 580 25.33 -18.03 27.29
C LEU A 580 25.47 -18.69 25.91
N GLN A 581 25.35 -17.91 24.82
CA GLN A 581 25.54 -18.39 23.47
C GLN A 581 26.94 -19.00 23.26
N LEU A 582 27.99 -18.31 23.71
CA LEU A 582 29.36 -18.79 23.55
C LEU A 582 29.61 -20.07 24.37
N VAL A 583 29.13 -20.13 25.61
CA VAL A 583 29.28 -21.31 26.49
C VAL A 583 28.57 -22.52 25.89
N VAL A 584 27.30 -22.37 25.49
CA VAL A 584 26.53 -23.45 24.85
C VAL A 584 27.20 -23.86 23.54
N PHE A 585 27.64 -22.90 22.72
CA PHE A 585 28.28 -23.20 21.44
C PHE A 585 29.62 -23.93 21.61
N LYS A 586 30.47 -23.52 22.55
CA LYS A 586 31.75 -24.20 22.82
C LYS A 586 31.57 -25.53 23.52
N TYR A 587 30.49 -25.73 24.28
CA TYR A 587 30.11 -27.06 24.71
C TYR A 587 29.84 -27.94 23.48
N LEU A 588 28.99 -27.50 22.55
CA LEU A 588 28.65 -28.28 21.35
C LEU A 588 29.85 -28.49 20.38
N TYR A 589 30.69 -27.48 20.21
CA TYR A 589 31.88 -27.47 19.35
C TYR A 589 33.14 -27.14 20.17
N PRO A 590 33.76 -28.14 20.83
CA PRO A 590 34.87 -27.92 21.75
C PRO A 590 36.13 -27.34 21.13
N TYR A 591 36.38 -27.57 19.84
CA TYR A 591 37.56 -27.08 19.11
C TYR A 591 37.20 -25.94 18.15
N ALA A 592 38.20 -25.17 17.74
CA ALA A 592 38.08 -24.30 16.58
C ALA A 592 37.98 -25.13 15.28
N GLY A 593 37.28 -24.58 14.27
CA GLY A 593 37.20 -25.16 12.93
C GLY A 593 38.32 -24.65 12.01
N PHE A 594 38.70 -25.47 11.04
CA PHE A 594 39.74 -25.15 10.05
C PHE A 594 39.22 -25.34 8.62
N ILE A 595 39.55 -24.39 7.74
CA ILE A 595 39.28 -24.45 6.30
C ILE A 595 40.57 -24.88 5.59
N ASN A 596 40.51 -26.00 4.89
CA ASN A 596 41.65 -26.53 4.13
C ASN A 596 42.11 -25.50 3.08
N GLY A 597 43.42 -25.23 3.03
CA GLY A 597 44.00 -24.24 2.10
C GLY A 597 43.82 -22.76 2.47
N ASP A 598 43.11 -22.43 3.56
CA ASP A 598 42.94 -21.04 4.06
C ASP A 598 43.49 -20.92 5.50
N SER A 599 42.93 -21.69 6.45
CA SER A 599 43.30 -21.62 7.87
C SER A 599 44.76 -21.96 8.15
N TYR A 600 45.27 -23.03 7.53
CA TYR A 600 46.64 -23.49 7.76
C TYR A 600 47.67 -22.53 7.16
N VAL A 601 47.35 -21.91 6.01
CA VAL A 601 48.20 -20.86 5.42
C VAL A 601 48.36 -19.69 6.39
N TYR A 602 47.29 -19.28 7.09
CA TYR A 602 47.41 -18.21 8.07
C TYR A 602 48.29 -18.62 9.27
N LEU A 603 48.15 -19.85 9.76
CA LEU A 603 48.95 -20.37 10.87
C LEU A 603 50.42 -20.49 10.51
N GLU A 604 50.75 -21.06 9.35
CA GLU A 604 52.12 -21.17 8.86
C GLU A 604 52.76 -19.79 8.68
N THR A 605 52.03 -18.84 8.08
CA THR A 605 52.48 -17.45 7.92
C THR A 605 52.74 -16.80 9.28
N ALA A 606 51.89 -17.07 10.27
CA ALA A 606 52.04 -16.53 11.62
C ALA A 606 53.26 -17.16 12.32
N TYR A 607 53.40 -18.48 12.24
CA TYR A 607 54.44 -19.30 12.87
C TYR A 607 55.84 -18.99 12.33
N HIS A 608 55.98 -18.90 11.01
CA HIS A 608 57.25 -18.58 10.35
C HIS A 608 57.50 -17.09 10.16
N ASN A 609 56.55 -16.24 10.58
CA ASN A 609 56.63 -14.78 10.44
C ASN A 609 56.91 -14.31 9.00
N PHE A 610 56.17 -14.84 8.03
CA PHE A 610 56.33 -14.45 6.63
C PHE A 610 55.77 -13.05 6.35
N ASP A 611 56.51 -12.28 5.55
CA ASP A 611 56.10 -10.95 5.05
C ASP A 611 55.01 -11.02 3.97
N ILE A 612 54.88 -12.17 3.30
CA ILE A 612 53.96 -12.41 2.19
C ILE A 612 53.49 -13.88 2.18
N ASN A 613 52.25 -14.12 1.78
CA ASN A 613 51.74 -15.45 1.44
C ASN A 613 50.60 -15.35 0.40
N THR A 614 49.93 -16.43 0.01
CA THR A 614 48.84 -16.39 -1.00
C THR A 614 47.73 -15.41 -0.62
N TYR A 615 47.43 -15.30 0.68
CA TYR A 615 46.50 -14.34 1.27
C TYR A 615 47.21 -13.15 1.94
N PRO A 616 46.51 -12.01 2.14
CA PRO A 616 47.03 -10.90 2.94
C PRO A 616 47.43 -11.33 4.36
N ILE A 617 48.58 -10.84 4.83
CA ILE A 617 49.21 -11.29 6.08
C ILE A 617 48.56 -10.73 7.35
N GLY A 618 47.60 -9.80 7.26
CA GLY A 618 47.07 -9.08 8.42
C GLY A 618 46.44 -10.00 9.48
N TYR A 619 45.74 -11.05 9.05
CA TYR A 619 45.17 -12.02 10.01
C TYR A 619 46.25 -12.86 10.68
N SER A 620 47.30 -13.27 9.95
CA SER A 620 48.45 -13.97 10.52
C SER A 620 49.24 -13.11 11.51
N MET A 621 49.38 -11.82 11.22
CA MET A 621 49.96 -10.86 12.19
C MET A 621 49.12 -10.79 13.45
N PHE A 622 47.80 -10.77 13.32
CA PHE A 622 46.88 -10.83 14.47
C PHE A 622 47.03 -12.14 15.25
N LEU A 623 47.06 -13.31 14.59
CA LEU A 623 47.24 -14.60 15.26
C LEU A 623 48.54 -14.63 16.06
N ARG A 624 49.65 -14.16 15.47
CA ARG A 624 50.94 -14.07 16.15
C ARG A 624 50.94 -13.08 17.31
N LEU A 625 50.23 -11.96 17.18
CA LEU A 625 50.07 -11.02 18.30
C LEU A 625 49.23 -11.66 19.42
N PHE A 626 48.17 -12.37 19.06
CA PHE A 626 47.28 -13.04 20.02
C PHE A 626 48.01 -14.17 20.76
N SER A 627 48.89 -14.91 20.07
CA SER A 627 49.68 -15.99 20.68
C SER A 627 50.65 -15.54 21.76
N VAL A 628 51.03 -14.26 21.78
CA VAL A 628 51.82 -13.67 22.89
C VAL A 628 51.05 -13.76 24.22
N PHE A 629 49.72 -13.69 24.16
CA PHE A 629 48.86 -13.73 25.35
C PHE A 629 48.33 -15.14 25.64
N THR A 630 47.97 -15.90 24.62
CA THR A 630 47.43 -17.25 24.79
C THR A 630 47.49 -18.07 23.50
N HIS A 631 47.75 -19.37 23.66
CA HIS A 631 47.66 -20.38 22.61
C HIS A 631 46.33 -21.14 22.64
N SER A 632 45.32 -20.69 23.41
CA SER A 632 44.03 -21.36 23.45
C SER A 632 43.17 -21.03 22.23
N ASP A 633 42.70 -22.07 21.54
CA ASP A 633 41.74 -21.96 20.43
C ASP A 633 40.40 -21.38 20.91
N THR A 634 39.94 -21.80 22.09
CA THR A 634 38.71 -21.32 22.72
C THR A 634 38.83 -19.84 23.07
N ALA A 635 39.99 -19.38 23.56
CA ALA A 635 40.22 -17.96 23.81
C ALA A 635 40.23 -17.14 22.50
N LEU A 636 40.81 -17.68 21.42
CA LEU A 636 40.76 -17.05 20.10
C LEU A 636 39.32 -16.93 19.60
N VAL A 637 38.54 -18.01 19.61
CA VAL A 637 37.12 -18.02 19.19
C VAL A 637 36.30 -17.05 20.04
N ALA A 638 36.50 -17.04 21.35
CA ALA A 638 35.84 -16.11 22.26
C ALA A 638 36.18 -14.66 21.92
N PHE A 639 37.45 -14.33 21.68
CA PHE A 639 37.87 -12.99 21.30
C PHE A 639 37.23 -12.55 19.98
N GLN A 640 37.26 -13.40 18.95
CA GLN A 640 36.63 -13.09 17.66
C GLN A 640 35.14 -12.84 17.79
N TYR A 641 34.44 -13.70 18.55
CA TYR A 641 33.00 -13.57 18.77
C TYR A 641 32.64 -12.31 19.57
N LEU A 642 33.40 -12.01 20.63
CA LEU A 642 33.21 -10.78 21.42
C LEU A 642 33.47 -9.54 20.57
N LEU A 643 34.55 -9.52 19.78
CA LEU A 643 34.85 -8.40 18.90
C LEU A 643 33.74 -8.18 17.87
N LEU A 644 33.22 -9.26 17.26
CA LEU A 644 32.11 -9.19 16.32
C LEU A 644 30.84 -8.66 16.98
N GLN A 645 30.48 -9.21 18.13
CA GLN A 645 29.30 -8.77 18.89
C GLN A 645 29.40 -7.30 19.31
N VAL A 646 30.55 -6.87 19.83
CA VAL A 646 30.79 -5.45 20.17
C VAL A 646 30.67 -4.58 18.93
N SER A 647 31.17 -5.01 17.78
CA SER A 647 31.11 -4.27 16.52
C SER A 647 29.66 -4.11 16.01
N VAL A 648 28.88 -5.20 16.01
CA VAL A 648 27.47 -5.20 15.61
C VAL A 648 26.62 -4.37 16.58
N LEU A 649 26.79 -4.55 17.89
CA LEU A 649 26.05 -3.78 18.88
C LEU A 649 26.44 -2.29 18.84
N SER A 650 27.69 -1.97 18.55
CA SER A 650 28.12 -0.57 18.33
C SER A 650 27.40 0.07 17.15
N LEU A 651 27.19 -0.67 16.05
CA LEU A 651 26.37 -0.22 14.93
C LEU A 651 24.91 -0.01 15.36
N VAL A 652 24.29 -1.00 16.02
CA VAL A 652 22.90 -0.94 16.48
C VAL A 652 22.67 0.25 17.42
N PHE A 653 23.52 0.45 18.44
CA PHE A 653 23.39 1.59 19.34
C PHE A 653 23.69 2.92 18.65
N THR A 654 24.60 2.95 17.68
CA THR A 654 24.82 4.14 16.82
C THR A 654 23.56 4.47 16.02
N MET A 655 22.82 3.47 15.52
CA MET A 655 21.53 3.67 14.86
C MET A 655 20.45 4.14 15.84
N PHE A 656 20.43 3.60 17.06
CA PHE A 656 19.50 4.05 18.11
C PHE A 656 19.77 5.48 18.53
N TYR A 657 21.03 5.89 18.50
CA TYR A 657 21.45 7.25 18.75
C TYR A 657 21.00 8.14 17.59
N PHE A 658 21.42 7.84 16.34
CA PHE A 658 21.21 8.74 15.20
C PHE A 658 19.76 8.85 14.70
N TYR A 659 18.98 7.77 14.78
CA TYR A 659 17.66 7.70 14.17
C TYR A 659 16.51 7.60 15.18
N ASN A 660 16.83 7.35 16.45
CA ASN A 660 15.86 7.15 17.54
C ASN A 660 14.62 6.32 17.13
N PRO A 661 14.80 5.07 16.66
CA PRO A 661 13.69 4.23 16.27
C PRO A 661 12.77 3.93 17.45
N GLY A 662 11.53 3.56 17.16
CA GLY A 662 10.52 3.18 18.12
C GLY A 662 10.90 1.91 18.88
N LYS A 663 10.28 1.72 20.04
CA LYS A 663 10.56 0.58 20.93
C LYS A 663 10.49 -0.80 20.25
N PRO A 664 9.49 -1.10 19.38
CA PRO A 664 9.43 -2.41 18.71
C PRO A 664 10.64 -2.66 17.82
N VAL A 665 11.05 -1.67 17.04
CA VAL A 665 12.19 -1.77 16.12
C VAL A 665 13.50 -1.90 16.88
N LYS A 666 13.65 -1.17 18.00
CA LYS A 666 14.80 -1.34 18.90
C LYS A 666 14.92 -2.78 19.41
N ILE A 667 13.81 -3.37 19.87
CA ILE A 667 13.80 -4.74 20.39
C ILE A 667 14.10 -5.75 19.28
N LEU A 668 13.41 -5.64 18.13
CA LEU A 668 13.57 -6.57 17.01
C LEU A 668 14.98 -6.50 16.41
N LEU A 669 15.50 -5.30 16.13
CA LEU A 669 16.84 -5.13 15.58
C LEU A 669 17.90 -5.65 16.55
N PHE A 670 17.80 -5.31 17.84
CA PHE A 670 18.75 -5.77 18.84
C PHE A 670 18.71 -7.30 18.99
N GLY A 671 17.52 -7.89 19.13
CA GLY A 671 17.37 -9.33 19.29
C GLY A 671 17.86 -10.10 18.05
N TYR A 672 17.50 -9.64 16.86
CA TYR A 672 17.94 -10.22 15.59
C TYR A 672 19.46 -10.22 15.46
N MET A 673 20.10 -9.10 15.82
CA MET A 673 21.56 -8.98 15.76
C MET A 673 22.26 -9.77 16.85
N LEU A 674 21.75 -9.78 18.08
CA LEU A 674 22.36 -10.47 19.21
C LEU A 674 22.38 -12.00 19.03
N PHE A 675 21.28 -12.55 18.51
CA PHE A 675 21.05 -14.00 18.38
C PHE A 675 21.25 -14.52 16.95
N ASN A 676 22.02 -13.81 16.12
CA ASN A 676 22.34 -14.28 14.77
C ASN A 676 23.29 -15.49 14.83
N PRO A 677 22.86 -16.69 14.42
CA PRO A 677 23.65 -17.91 14.58
C PRO A 677 24.93 -17.90 13.73
N VAL A 678 24.93 -17.20 12.58
CA VAL A 678 26.09 -17.14 11.68
C VAL A 678 27.33 -16.61 12.39
N PHE A 679 27.16 -15.73 13.38
CA PHE A 679 28.28 -15.10 14.10
C PHE A 679 29.13 -16.12 14.85
N LEU A 680 28.50 -17.09 15.53
CA LEU A 680 29.22 -18.13 16.27
C LEU A 680 29.98 -19.05 15.33
N TYR A 681 29.33 -19.50 14.25
CA TYR A 681 29.96 -20.38 13.26
C TYR A 681 31.13 -19.68 12.56
N LEU A 682 30.95 -18.42 12.14
CA LEU A 682 32.02 -17.65 11.51
C LEU A 682 33.22 -17.44 12.46
N CYS A 683 32.96 -17.14 13.72
CA CYS A 683 34.02 -16.89 14.72
C CYS A 683 34.69 -18.15 15.23
N ASN A 684 34.07 -19.33 15.04
CA ASN A 684 34.67 -20.60 15.43
C ASN A 684 35.77 -21.06 14.47
N TYR A 685 35.81 -20.53 13.25
CA TYR A 685 36.85 -20.85 12.28
C TYR A 685 38.11 -20.00 12.49
N VAL A 686 39.27 -20.63 12.37
CA VAL A 686 40.57 -19.92 12.28
C VAL A 686 40.69 -19.34 10.88
N SER A 687 40.02 -18.21 10.64
CA SER A 687 39.92 -17.57 9.33
C SER A 687 39.88 -16.05 9.46
N SER A 688 40.22 -15.35 8.36
CA SER A 688 40.16 -13.89 8.33
C SER A 688 38.74 -13.31 8.37
N ASP A 689 37.71 -14.13 8.18
CA ASP A 689 36.32 -13.68 7.93
C ASP A 689 35.73 -12.91 9.12
N ALA A 690 35.80 -13.45 10.34
CA ALA A 690 35.22 -12.83 11.53
C ALA A 690 35.90 -11.50 11.89
N MET A 691 37.23 -11.46 11.83
CA MET A 691 38.01 -10.25 12.08
C MET A 691 37.75 -9.18 11.02
N PHE A 692 37.69 -9.58 9.74
CA PHE A 692 37.38 -8.66 8.65
C PHE A 692 35.97 -8.08 8.77
N LEU A 693 34.97 -8.92 9.07
CA LEU A 693 33.60 -8.49 9.30
C LEU A 693 33.51 -7.46 10.44
N SER A 694 34.18 -7.74 11.56
CA SER A 694 34.22 -6.86 12.73
C SER A 694 34.80 -5.48 12.37
N LEU A 695 35.98 -5.45 11.74
CA LEU A 695 36.62 -4.19 11.31
C LEU A 695 35.76 -3.43 10.28
N SER A 696 35.08 -4.15 9.39
CA SER A 696 34.19 -3.54 8.39
C SER A 696 32.98 -2.87 9.04
N LEU A 697 32.38 -3.51 10.05
CA LEU A 697 31.27 -2.93 10.82
C LEU A 697 31.73 -1.74 11.68
N ILE A 698 32.91 -1.82 12.31
CA ILE A 698 33.52 -0.68 13.02
C ILE A 698 33.73 0.47 12.04
N TRP A 699 34.35 0.21 10.89
CA TRP A 699 34.61 1.22 9.87
C TRP A 699 33.32 1.86 9.35
N PHE A 700 32.30 1.07 9.02
CA PHE A 700 31.01 1.59 8.56
C PHE A 700 30.32 2.44 9.65
N THR A 701 30.40 1.99 10.90
CA THR A 701 29.93 2.78 12.06
C THR A 701 30.66 4.13 12.12
N LEU A 702 31.98 4.16 11.96
CA LEU A 702 32.76 5.40 11.90
C LEU A 702 32.34 6.31 10.74
N LEU A 703 31.96 5.77 9.58
CA LEU A 703 31.42 6.57 8.47
C LEU A 703 30.11 7.26 8.85
N LEU A 704 29.19 6.57 9.53
CA LEU A 704 27.97 7.21 10.06
C LEU A 704 28.32 8.36 11.01
N TRP A 705 29.28 8.15 11.91
CA TRP A 705 29.77 9.21 12.79
C TRP A 705 30.41 10.36 12.02
N ILE A 706 31.16 10.11 10.94
CA ILE A 706 31.74 11.17 10.09
C ILE A 706 30.66 11.98 9.37
N ILE A 707 29.57 11.35 8.92
CA ILE A 707 28.46 12.03 8.26
C ILE A 707 27.75 12.99 9.23
N TYR A 708 27.49 12.55 10.46
CA TYR A 708 26.65 13.30 11.41
C TYR A 708 27.41 14.14 12.43
N ARG A 709 28.52 13.63 12.97
CA ARG A 709 29.35 14.27 14.01
C ARG A 709 30.84 14.17 13.68
N PRO A 710 31.27 14.81 12.59
CA PRO A 710 32.66 14.75 12.17
C PRO A 710 33.61 15.32 13.23
N THR A 711 34.68 14.58 13.54
CA THR A 711 35.82 15.06 14.31
C THR A 711 37.12 14.64 13.63
N THR A 712 38.21 15.37 13.85
CA THR A 712 39.53 15.01 13.30
C THR A 712 40.00 13.64 13.76
N ARG A 713 39.66 13.24 14.99
CA ARG A 713 39.95 11.90 15.53
C ARG A 713 39.26 10.80 14.74
N LEU A 714 38.00 11.00 14.32
CA LEU A 714 37.29 10.04 13.47
C LEU A 714 37.91 9.92 12.08
N ILE A 715 38.48 11.00 11.54
CA ILE A 715 39.21 10.97 10.26
C ILE A 715 40.47 10.12 10.37
N VAL A 716 41.22 10.22 11.47
CA VAL A 716 42.39 9.34 11.63
C VAL A 716 41.95 7.89 11.87
N LEU A 717 40.96 7.69 12.75
CA LEU A 717 40.51 6.36 13.12
C LEU A 717 39.89 5.58 11.94
N HIS A 718 39.08 6.22 11.09
CA HIS A 718 38.52 5.51 9.93
C HIS A 718 39.61 5.05 8.96
N ALA A 719 40.67 5.85 8.77
CA ALA A 719 41.76 5.50 7.87
C ALA A 719 42.58 4.33 8.42
N VAL A 720 42.83 4.32 9.74
CA VAL A 720 43.51 3.21 10.41
C VAL A 720 42.67 1.93 10.37
N VAL A 721 41.38 1.98 10.70
CA VAL A 721 40.52 0.79 10.67
C VAL A 721 40.35 0.25 9.24
N LEU A 722 40.19 1.13 8.24
CA LEU A 722 40.15 0.72 6.83
C LEU A 722 41.47 0.06 6.43
N PHE A 723 42.60 0.65 6.80
CA PHE A 723 43.92 0.09 6.54
C PHE A 723 44.10 -1.31 7.14
N LEU A 724 43.70 -1.50 8.40
CA LEU A 724 43.70 -2.80 9.06
C LEU A 724 42.79 -3.80 8.34
N ALA A 725 41.57 -3.39 7.97
CA ALA A 725 40.65 -4.24 7.20
C ALA A 725 41.27 -4.66 5.86
N PHE A 726 41.96 -3.74 5.17
CA PHE A 726 42.66 -4.01 3.91
C PHE A 726 43.84 -4.98 4.07
N MET A 727 44.62 -4.85 5.14
CA MET A 727 45.71 -5.79 5.46
C MET A 727 45.19 -7.20 5.74
N ILE A 728 43.97 -7.33 6.26
CA ILE A 728 43.33 -8.63 6.53
C ILE A 728 42.70 -9.19 5.26
N ARG A 729 41.97 -8.39 4.48
CA ARG A 729 41.45 -8.79 3.16
C ARG A 729 41.48 -7.64 2.16
N TYR A 730 41.96 -7.97 0.97
CA TYR A 730 41.94 -7.03 -0.16
C TYR A 730 40.51 -6.68 -0.63
N ASN A 731 39.48 -7.42 -0.19
CA ASN A 731 38.08 -7.04 -0.45
C ASN A 731 37.75 -5.62 0.05
N ALA A 732 38.50 -5.07 1.02
CA ALA A 732 38.36 -3.67 1.41
C ALA A 732 38.88 -2.66 0.36
N LEU A 733 39.37 -3.09 -0.80
CA LEU A 733 39.87 -2.20 -1.86
C LEU A 733 38.82 -1.22 -2.36
N TYR A 734 37.52 -1.57 -2.32
CA TYR A 734 36.44 -0.66 -2.70
C TYR A 734 36.00 0.28 -1.56
N TYR A 735 36.46 0.07 -0.32
CA TYR A 735 36.04 0.88 0.84
C TYR A 735 36.38 2.37 0.69
N PRO A 736 37.52 2.78 0.10
CA PRO A 736 37.79 4.19 -0.17
C PRO A 736 36.71 4.88 -1.02
N ILE A 737 36.06 4.16 -1.94
CA ILE A 737 34.97 4.71 -2.77
C ILE A 737 33.74 5.00 -1.90
N ILE A 738 33.39 4.11 -0.98
CA ILE A 738 32.30 4.30 -0.02
C ILE A 738 32.63 5.42 0.98
N ALA A 739 33.88 5.48 1.45
CA ALA A 739 34.36 6.56 2.30
C ALA A 739 34.20 7.92 1.59
N CYS A 740 34.50 8.00 0.28
CA CYS A 740 34.28 9.20 -0.52
C CYS A 740 32.82 9.66 -0.46
N ILE A 741 31.85 8.76 -0.61
CA ILE A 741 30.41 9.06 -0.45
C ILE A 741 30.13 9.65 0.94
N ALA A 742 30.64 9.02 2.01
CA ALA A 742 30.45 9.51 3.38
C ALA A 742 31.06 10.92 3.60
N PHE A 743 32.26 11.18 3.08
CA PHE A 743 32.91 12.49 3.17
C PHE A 743 32.15 13.55 2.37
N LEU A 744 31.61 13.21 1.19
CA LEU A 744 30.77 14.12 0.42
C LEU A 744 29.51 14.52 1.21
N LEU A 745 28.88 13.57 1.90
CA LEU A 745 27.68 13.80 2.73
C LEU A 745 27.95 14.53 4.06
N SER A 746 29.20 14.53 4.52
CA SER A 746 29.65 15.18 5.76
C SER A 746 29.73 16.71 5.64
N LYS A 747 29.51 17.42 6.76
CA LYS A 747 29.59 18.89 6.86
C LYS A 747 31.02 19.45 7.07
N GLN A 748 32.05 18.61 6.99
CA GLN A 748 33.44 19.07 7.18
C GLN A 748 33.93 20.04 6.09
N ARG A 749 34.99 20.80 6.41
CA ARG A 749 35.74 21.60 5.45
C ARG A 749 36.37 20.70 4.37
N VAL A 750 36.41 21.17 3.12
CA VAL A 750 36.91 20.41 1.97
C VAL A 750 38.32 19.86 2.20
N LEU A 751 39.22 20.64 2.80
CA LEU A 751 40.57 20.19 3.11
C LEU A 751 40.59 18.94 3.99
N LEU A 752 39.79 18.90 5.06
CA LEU A 752 39.72 17.73 5.95
C LEU A 752 39.13 16.50 5.25
N LYS A 753 38.17 16.69 4.34
CA LYS A 753 37.64 15.62 3.49
C LYS A 753 38.74 15.03 2.60
N LEU A 754 39.49 15.89 1.93
CA LEU A 754 40.60 15.48 1.06
C LEU A 754 41.72 14.80 1.87
N THR A 755 42.08 15.34 3.04
CA THR A 755 43.08 14.72 3.92
C THR A 755 42.64 13.32 4.37
N GLY A 756 41.37 13.13 4.75
CA GLY A 756 40.86 11.83 5.15
C GLY A 756 40.96 10.78 4.03
N LEU A 757 40.61 11.15 2.81
CA LEU A 757 40.71 10.27 1.63
C LEU A 757 42.17 10.03 1.23
N ALA A 758 43.01 11.07 1.23
CA ALA A 758 44.43 10.97 0.92
C ALA A 758 45.16 10.05 1.89
N LEU A 759 44.84 10.12 3.19
CA LEU A 759 45.44 9.26 4.21
C LEU A 759 45.17 7.77 3.93
N CYS A 760 43.93 7.42 3.53
CA CYS A 760 43.58 6.06 3.13
C CYS A 760 44.41 5.59 1.92
N ILE A 761 44.51 6.43 0.88
CA ILE A 761 45.27 6.11 -0.35
C ILE A 761 46.76 5.91 -0.03
N VAL A 762 47.34 6.77 0.80
CA VAL A 762 48.75 6.67 1.20
C VAL A 762 49.00 5.38 1.97
N LEU A 763 48.21 5.06 3.01
CA LEU A 763 48.40 3.85 3.82
C LEU A 763 48.26 2.57 2.99
N ILE A 764 47.18 2.46 2.20
CA ILE A 764 46.95 1.32 1.30
C ILE A 764 48.08 1.24 0.26
N GLY A 765 48.42 2.35 -0.38
CA GLY A 765 49.45 2.41 -1.42
C GLY A 765 50.83 2.03 -0.91
N SER A 766 51.20 2.45 0.29
CA SER A 766 52.45 2.07 0.95
C SER A 766 52.51 0.57 1.23
N PHE A 767 51.43 -0.02 1.74
CA PHE A 767 51.38 -1.47 1.98
C PHE A 767 51.38 -2.27 0.68
N VAL A 768 50.61 -1.87 -0.32
CA VAL A 768 50.64 -2.49 -1.66
C VAL A 768 52.05 -2.44 -2.26
N ARG A 769 52.75 -1.32 -2.14
CA ARG A 769 54.13 -1.16 -2.61
C ARG A 769 55.11 -2.06 -1.84
N TYR A 770 54.98 -2.15 -0.52
CA TYR A 770 55.78 -3.04 0.31
C TYR A 770 55.60 -4.50 -0.10
N THR A 771 54.37 -4.99 -0.08
CA THR A 771 54.00 -6.35 -0.47
C THR A 771 54.45 -6.66 -1.91
N SER A 772 54.28 -5.72 -2.83
CA SER A 772 54.70 -5.90 -4.23
C SER A 772 56.21 -6.02 -4.41
N SER A 773 56.98 -5.33 -3.57
CA SER A 773 58.45 -5.45 -3.56
C SER A 773 58.88 -6.83 -3.04
N LYS A 774 58.22 -7.34 -2.00
CA LYS A 774 58.46 -8.69 -1.47
C LYS A 774 58.14 -9.81 -2.47
N TYR A 775 57.06 -9.71 -3.24
CA TYR A 775 56.82 -10.68 -4.32
C TYR A 775 57.81 -10.58 -5.47
N TYR A 776 58.32 -9.37 -5.74
CA TYR A 776 59.37 -9.19 -6.72
C TYR A 776 60.67 -9.87 -6.27
N GLU A 777 61.05 -9.75 -5.00
CA GLU A 777 62.18 -10.50 -4.41
C GLU A 777 61.97 -12.02 -4.53
N LEU A 778 60.76 -12.53 -4.30
CA LEU A 778 60.46 -13.97 -4.34
C LEU A 778 60.42 -14.56 -5.77
N SER A 779 59.77 -13.86 -6.71
CA SER A 779 59.36 -14.40 -8.01
C SER A 779 59.90 -13.64 -9.23
N GLY A 780 60.56 -12.49 -9.02
CA GLY A 780 60.95 -11.58 -10.10
C GLY A 780 59.77 -10.85 -10.75
N LYS A 781 58.55 -10.97 -10.21
CA LYS A 781 57.33 -10.36 -10.75
C LYS A 781 56.68 -9.46 -9.71
N ARG A 782 56.45 -8.19 -10.07
CA ARG A 782 55.70 -7.25 -9.23
C ARG A 782 54.21 -7.54 -9.29
N GLN A 783 53.62 -7.79 -8.13
CA GLN A 783 52.18 -8.03 -7.95
C GLN A 783 51.79 -7.77 -6.50
N PHE A 784 50.53 -7.40 -6.21
CA PHE A 784 50.07 -7.21 -4.84
C PHE A 784 49.72 -8.53 -4.14
N THR A 785 49.09 -9.46 -4.86
CA THR A 785 48.85 -10.84 -4.40
C THR A 785 48.73 -11.73 -5.62
N PRO A 786 49.31 -12.95 -5.58
CA PRO A 786 49.18 -13.90 -6.67
C PRO A 786 47.76 -14.42 -6.83
N PHE A 787 46.97 -14.42 -5.75
CA PHE A 787 45.60 -14.92 -5.74
C PHE A 787 44.73 -14.30 -6.85
N THR A 788 44.85 -12.99 -7.07
CA THR A 788 44.04 -12.26 -8.07
C THR A 788 44.23 -12.76 -9.50
N GLY A 789 45.46 -13.12 -9.88
CA GLY A 789 45.74 -13.65 -11.21
C GLY A 789 45.14 -15.03 -11.43
N TRP A 790 45.23 -15.89 -10.42
CA TRP A 790 44.60 -17.20 -10.41
C TRP A 790 43.08 -17.11 -10.43
N GLN A 791 42.50 -16.27 -9.57
CA GLN A 791 41.06 -16.04 -9.49
C GLN A 791 40.51 -15.53 -10.83
N MET A 792 41.19 -14.61 -11.49
CA MET A 792 40.73 -14.07 -12.78
C MET A 792 40.76 -15.12 -13.90
N ALA A 793 41.79 -15.98 -13.94
CA ALA A 793 41.82 -17.11 -14.88
C ALA A 793 40.73 -18.13 -14.58
N ASN A 794 40.55 -18.50 -13.31
CA ASN A 794 39.47 -19.39 -12.86
C ASN A 794 38.09 -18.87 -13.28
N ASN A 795 37.81 -17.59 -13.02
CA ASN A 795 36.52 -16.98 -13.36
C ASN A 795 36.28 -17.03 -14.87
N ALA A 796 37.31 -16.71 -15.67
CA ALA A 796 37.22 -16.74 -17.12
C ALA A 796 37.00 -18.15 -17.67
N MET A 797 37.57 -19.18 -17.04
CA MET A 797 37.41 -20.58 -17.46
C MET A 797 35.96 -21.07 -17.38
N TYR A 798 35.17 -20.61 -16.41
CA TYR A 798 33.72 -20.92 -16.34
C TYR A 798 32.95 -20.42 -17.56
N ALA A 799 33.40 -19.32 -18.18
CA ALA A 799 32.82 -18.85 -19.43
C ALA A 799 33.39 -19.63 -20.63
N TYR A 800 34.69 -19.91 -20.60
CA TYR A 800 35.41 -20.55 -21.69
C TYR A 800 34.91 -21.97 -22.00
N ARG A 801 34.47 -22.70 -20.96
CA ARG A 801 33.85 -24.03 -21.09
C ARG A 801 32.72 -24.09 -22.12
N TYR A 802 31.93 -23.02 -22.24
CA TYR A 802 30.72 -22.98 -23.07
C TYR A 802 30.95 -22.40 -24.48
N ILE A 803 32.21 -22.22 -24.87
CA ILE A 803 32.56 -21.77 -26.21
C ILE A 803 32.76 -23.00 -27.09
N ASP A 804 32.09 -23.04 -28.24
CA ASP A 804 32.30 -24.10 -29.21
C ASP A 804 33.75 -24.03 -29.73
N SER A 805 34.35 -25.21 -29.91
CA SER A 805 35.66 -25.41 -30.52
C SER A 805 35.84 -24.64 -31.84
N VAL A 806 34.78 -24.47 -32.63
CA VAL A 806 34.81 -23.73 -33.92
C VAL A 806 34.82 -22.20 -33.74
N ASP A 807 34.30 -21.70 -32.62
CA ASP A 807 34.16 -20.27 -32.33
C ASP A 807 35.35 -19.69 -31.55
N VAL A 808 36.35 -20.53 -31.25
CA VAL A 808 37.46 -20.12 -30.41
C VAL A 808 38.48 -19.29 -31.18
N LYS A 809 38.58 -18.02 -30.80
CA LYS A 809 39.57 -17.06 -31.30
C LYS A 809 41.01 -17.46 -30.91
N PRO A 810 42.02 -17.14 -31.75
CA PRO A 810 43.41 -17.38 -31.43
C PRO A 810 43.86 -16.54 -30.21
N VAL A 811 44.77 -17.10 -29.41
CA VAL A 811 45.37 -16.40 -28.27
C VAL A 811 46.79 -15.88 -28.61
N PRO A 812 47.24 -14.77 -28.00
CA PRO A 812 48.64 -14.33 -28.11
C PRO A 812 49.64 -15.46 -27.80
N LYS A 813 50.79 -15.48 -28.49
CA LYS A 813 51.82 -16.56 -28.36
C LYS A 813 52.18 -16.91 -26.92
N ARG A 814 52.24 -15.92 -26.02
CA ARG A 814 52.55 -16.11 -24.59
C ARG A 814 51.52 -16.97 -23.83
N PHE A 815 50.29 -17.09 -24.32
CA PHE A 815 49.23 -17.89 -23.70
C PHE A 815 49.01 -19.24 -24.38
N LEU A 816 49.68 -19.50 -25.51
CA LEU A 816 49.36 -20.63 -26.40
C LEU A 816 49.46 -21.99 -25.70
N GLN A 817 50.49 -22.20 -24.88
CA GLN A 817 50.64 -23.47 -24.14
C GLN A 817 49.51 -23.66 -23.11
N LEU A 818 49.23 -22.63 -22.32
CA LEU A 818 48.17 -22.67 -21.31
C LEU A 818 46.79 -22.87 -21.96
N ASP A 819 46.50 -22.15 -23.03
CA ASP A 819 45.25 -22.26 -23.78
C ASP A 819 45.04 -23.67 -24.36
N LYS A 820 46.10 -24.30 -24.91
CA LYS A 820 46.02 -25.70 -25.36
C LYS A 820 45.66 -26.66 -24.24
N MET A 821 46.24 -26.49 -23.05
CA MET A 821 45.93 -27.34 -21.88
C MET A 821 44.49 -27.12 -21.41
N VAL A 822 44.03 -25.86 -21.37
CA VAL A 822 42.65 -25.51 -20.98
C VAL A 822 41.63 -26.07 -21.97
N ARG A 823 41.90 -25.97 -23.28
CA ARG A 823 41.02 -26.56 -24.32
C ARG A 823 40.95 -28.07 -24.19
N HIS A 824 42.10 -28.73 -24.10
CA HIS A 824 42.14 -30.20 -23.96
C HIS A 824 41.37 -30.67 -22.73
N TYR A 825 41.48 -29.94 -21.61
CA TYR A 825 40.70 -30.21 -20.41
C TYR A 825 39.19 -30.11 -20.68
N PHE A 826 38.70 -29.04 -21.30
CA PHE A 826 37.26 -28.89 -21.55
C PHE A 826 36.73 -29.79 -22.66
N ASP A 827 37.54 -30.15 -23.65
CA ASP A 827 37.16 -31.11 -24.69
C ASP A 827 37.00 -32.52 -24.12
N THR A 828 37.77 -32.87 -23.09
CA THR A 828 37.70 -34.18 -22.42
C THR A 828 36.68 -34.24 -21.27
N THR A 829 36.32 -33.10 -20.67
CA THR A 829 35.38 -33.02 -19.53
C THR A 829 34.03 -32.37 -19.89
N ARG A 830 33.71 -32.24 -21.18
CA ARG A 830 32.47 -31.56 -21.64
C ARG A 830 31.20 -32.32 -21.21
N ASP A 831 31.23 -33.64 -21.19
CA ASP A 831 30.10 -34.47 -20.76
C ASP A 831 29.98 -34.49 -19.23
N VAL A 832 28.97 -33.75 -18.73
CA VAL A 832 28.68 -33.63 -17.29
C VAL A 832 28.11 -34.92 -16.67
N ARG A 833 27.65 -35.90 -17.46
CA ARG A 833 27.19 -37.19 -16.92
C ARG A 833 28.36 -38.02 -16.41
N THR A 834 29.50 -37.95 -17.10
CA THR A 834 30.74 -38.63 -16.74
C THR A 834 31.65 -37.75 -15.87
N HIS A 835 31.51 -36.43 -15.94
CA HIS A 835 32.27 -35.45 -15.16
C HIS A 835 31.34 -34.50 -14.38
N PRO A 836 30.66 -34.98 -13.33
CA PRO A 836 29.69 -34.18 -12.56
C PRO A 836 30.32 -32.97 -11.86
N ASP A 837 31.63 -33.02 -11.57
CA ASP A 837 32.41 -31.92 -10.99
C ASP A 837 32.30 -30.62 -11.82
N GLU A 838 32.04 -30.73 -13.12
CA GLU A 838 31.88 -29.59 -14.03
C GLU A 838 30.48 -28.93 -14.00
N MET A 839 29.54 -29.47 -13.21
CA MET A 839 28.22 -28.84 -13.00
C MET A 839 28.28 -27.65 -12.05
N VAL A 840 29.35 -27.50 -11.27
CA VAL A 840 29.48 -26.43 -10.28
C VAL A 840 29.70 -25.10 -10.99
N LEU A 841 28.71 -24.21 -10.97
CA LEU A 841 28.82 -22.88 -11.60
C LEU A 841 29.52 -21.86 -10.69
N ALA A 842 30.32 -20.97 -11.29
CA ALA A 842 30.94 -19.81 -10.63
C ALA A 842 31.54 -20.16 -9.24
N SER A 843 32.51 -21.07 -9.22
CA SER A 843 33.25 -21.51 -8.02
C SER A 843 34.75 -21.21 -8.16
N THR A 844 35.59 -21.67 -7.24
CA THR A 844 37.05 -21.54 -7.27
C THR A 844 37.76 -22.85 -7.62
N VAL A 845 37.05 -23.86 -8.12
CA VAL A 845 37.62 -25.22 -8.29
C VAL A 845 38.83 -25.22 -9.25
N TYR A 846 38.79 -24.47 -10.35
CA TYR A 846 39.85 -24.49 -11.37
C TYR A 846 41.20 -23.94 -10.89
N MET A 847 41.26 -23.22 -9.77
CA MET A 847 42.52 -22.78 -9.18
C MET A 847 43.05 -23.69 -8.08
N TRP A 848 42.24 -24.60 -7.53
CA TRP A 848 42.62 -25.42 -6.37
C TRP A 848 42.79 -26.90 -6.69
N ASP A 849 41.95 -27.47 -7.55
CA ASP A 849 42.01 -28.91 -7.83
C ASP A 849 43.26 -29.24 -8.65
N GLY A 850 44.07 -30.16 -8.12
CA GLY A 850 45.34 -30.57 -8.71
C GLY A 850 45.24 -31.18 -10.12
N ARG A 851 44.04 -31.59 -10.56
CA ARG A 851 43.72 -32.15 -11.89
C ARG A 851 43.47 -31.07 -12.95
N THR A 852 43.34 -29.81 -12.53
CA THR A 852 42.95 -28.71 -13.42
C THR A 852 44.13 -28.14 -14.21
N PRO A 853 43.89 -27.58 -15.40
CA PRO A 853 44.97 -27.10 -16.27
C PRO A 853 45.81 -25.98 -15.65
N LEU A 854 45.25 -25.16 -14.75
CA LEU A 854 46.03 -24.11 -14.06
C LEU A 854 47.04 -24.73 -13.09
N GLN A 855 46.68 -25.78 -12.37
CA GLN A 855 47.60 -26.48 -11.47
C GLN A 855 48.67 -27.26 -12.25
N HIS A 856 48.27 -27.93 -13.34
CA HIS A 856 49.21 -28.64 -14.21
C HIS A 856 50.21 -27.69 -14.89
N TYR A 857 49.75 -26.59 -15.48
CA TYR A 857 50.63 -25.63 -16.13
C TYR A 857 51.67 -25.07 -15.15
N MET A 858 51.25 -24.70 -13.93
CA MET A 858 52.19 -24.25 -12.89
C MET A 858 53.24 -25.32 -12.59
N LYS A 859 52.84 -26.58 -12.37
CA LYS A 859 53.77 -27.68 -12.09
C LYS A 859 54.76 -27.89 -13.24
N GLU A 860 54.31 -27.78 -14.50
CA GLU A 860 55.18 -27.89 -15.68
C GLU A 860 56.25 -26.79 -15.73
N GLN A 861 55.90 -25.54 -15.42
CA GLN A 861 56.86 -24.43 -15.43
C GLN A 861 58.01 -24.64 -14.43
N PHE A 862 57.80 -25.42 -13.38
CA PHE A 862 58.77 -25.69 -12.32
C PHE A 862 59.33 -27.12 -12.35
N LYS A 863 59.11 -27.89 -13.42
CA LYS A 863 59.62 -29.27 -13.54
C LYS A 863 61.14 -29.38 -13.37
N LYS A 864 61.88 -28.31 -13.71
CA LYS A 864 63.35 -28.22 -13.58
C LYS A 864 63.82 -27.55 -12.28
N ASP A 865 62.94 -26.90 -11.51
CA ASP A 865 63.23 -26.24 -10.22
C ASP A 865 62.32 -26.85 -9.15
N THR A 866 62.59 -28.12 -8.79
CA THR A 866 61.79 -28.87 -7.80
C THR A 866 61.95 -28.33 -6.38
N ALA A 867 63.00 -27.54 -6.11
CA ALA A 867 63.26 -26.90 -4.83
C ALA A 867 62.43 -25.62 -4.60
N ALA A 868 61.82 -25.04 -5.64
CA ALA A 868 60.94 -23.89 -5.49
C ALA A 868 59.75 -24.22 -4.56
N GLY A 869 59.60 -23.46 -3.46
CA GLY A 869 58.44 -23.56 -2.58
C GLY A 869 57.12 -23.18 -3.27
N GLU A 870 55.99 -23.63 -2.71
CA GLU A 870 54.66 -23.48 -3.33
C GLU A 870 54.29 -22.02 -3.61
N LEU A 871 54.52 -21.11 -2.66
CA LEU A 871 54.25 -19.67 -2.83
C LEU A 871 55.04 -19.07 -4.00
N LYS A 872 56.31 -19.45 -4.19
CA LYS A 872 57.13 -18.98 -5.32
C LYS A 872 56.51 -19.44 -6.64
N ARG A 873 56.08 -20.70 -6.72
CA ARG A 873 55.44 -21.27 -7.92
C ARG A 873 54.15 -20.52 -8.27
N TRP A 874 53.27 -20.35 -7.27
CA TRP A 874 52.02 -19.60 -7.40
C TRP A 874 52.24 -18.16 -7.86
N ALA A 875 53.19 -17.46 -7.23
CA ALA A 875 53.51 -16.08 -7.55
C ALA A 875 54.09 -15.91 -8.96
N SER A 876 54.86 -16.87 -9.43
CA SER A 876 55.55 -16.73 -10.72
C SER A 876 54.59 -16.82 -11.91
N VAL A 877 53.54 -17.64 -11.82
CA VAL A 877 52.55 -17.82 -12.90
C VAL A 877 51.36 -16.86 -12.80
N ALA A 878 51.07 -16.29 -11.63
CA ALA A 878 49.92 -15.44 -11.41
C ALA A 878 49.77 -14.26 -12.40
N PRO A 879 50.82 -13.50 -12.77
CA PRO A 879 50.69 -12.45 -13.79
C PRO A 879 50.31 -12.96 -15.18
N LEU A 880 50.76 -14.17 -15.55
CA LEU A 880 50.38 -14.81 -16.81
C LEU A 880 48.89 -15.16 -16.78
N TYR A 881 48.42 -15.77 -15.69
CA TYR A 881 47.01 -16.12 -15.49
C TYR A 881 46.13 -14.89 -15.47
N ALA A 882 46.59 -13.81 -14.85
CA ALA A 882 45.90 -12.53 -14.89
C ALA A 882 45.72 -12.04 -16.35
N GLY A 883 46.80 -12.06 -17.12
CA GLY A 883 46.78 -11.69 -18.52
C GLY A 883 45.86 -12.58 -19.37
N TYR A 884 45.87 -13.90 -19.12
CA TYR A 884 45.07 -14.88 -19.84
C TYR A 884 43.58 -14.73 -19.52
N GLY A 885 43.21 -14.69 -18.24
CA GLY A 885 41.82 -14.50 -17.81
C GLY A 885 41.24 -13.18 -18.32
N SER A 886 41.99 -12.08 -18.20
CA SER A 886 41.56 -10.77 -18.74
C SER A 886 41.38 -10.80 -20.26
N TYR A 887 42.26 -11.51 -20.99
CA TYR A 887 42.12 -11.70 -22.43
C TYR A 887 40.83 -12.44 -22.78
N LEU A 888 40.56 -13.57 -22.12
CA LEU A 888 39.35 -14.36 -22.36
C LEU A 888 38.08 -13.55 -22.08
N ILE A 889 38.03 -12.82 -20.95
CA ILE A 889 36.87 -11.98 -20.59
C ILE A 889 36.62 -10.90 -21.66
N ARG A 890 37.68 -10.25 -22.17
CA ARG A 890 37.56 -9.24 -23.23
C ARG A 890 37.11 -9.82 -24.57
N GLN A 891 37.51 -11.05 -24.88
CA GLN A 891 37.14 -11.70 -26.13
C GLN A 891 35.71 -12.25 -26.12
N TYR A 892 35.21 -12.64 -24.95
CA TYR A 892 33.90 -13.27 -24.77
C TYR A 892 33.09 -12.63 -23.63
N PRO A 893 32.81 -11.31 -23.69
CA PRO A 893 32.18 -10.60 -22.59
C PRO A 893 30.74 -11.08 -22.32
N LEU A 894 29.98 -11.41 -23.37
CA LEU A 894 28.60 -11.90 -23.22
C LEU A 894 28.55 -13.31 -22.63
N THR A 895 29.45 -14.19 -23.07
CA THR A 895 29.59 -15.55 -22.51
C THR A 895 30.00 -15.48 -21.05
N PHE A 896 30.95 -14.61 -20.70
CA PHE A 896 31.35 -14.37 -19.32
C PHE A 896 30.21 -13.81 -18.47
N ALA A 897 29.44 -12.87 -19.01
CA ALA A 897 28.25 -12.36 -18.33
C ALA A 897 27.21 -13.46 -18.07
N ARG A 898 26.95 -14.32 -19.06
CA ARG A 898 25.93 -15.38 -18.97
C ARG A 898 26.32 -16.53 -18.04
N TYR A 899 27.57 -16.99 -18.11
CA TYR A 899 27.99 -18.24 -17.45
C TYR A 899 28.82 -18.04 -16.19
N TYR A 900 29.32 -16.82 -15.93
CA TYR A 900 29.97 -16.48 -14.67
C TYR A 900 29.20 -15.39 -13.91
N LEU A 901 29.03 -14.19 -14.49
CA LEU A 901 28.44 -13.06 -13.73
C LEU A 901 26.99 -13.31 -13.32
N TRP A 902 26.15 -13.86 -14.20
CA TRP A 902 24.74 -14.10 -13.89
C TRP A 902 24.54 -15.16 -12.80
N PRO A 903 25.14 -16.37 -12.88
CA PRO A 903 25.12 -17.33 -11.78
C PRO A 903 25.68 -16.74 -10.49
N ASN A 904 26.76 -15.95 -10.56
CA ASN A 904 27.35 -15.33 -9.38
C ASN A 904 26.48 -14.20 -8.79
N ALA A 905 25.71 -13.48 -9.62
CA ALA A 905 24.70 -12.51 -9.18
C ALA A 905 23.51 -13.18 -8.49
N ILE A 906 23.10 -14.37 -8.94
CA ILE A 906 22.09 -15.19 -8.24
C ILE A 906 22.62 -15.58 -6.86
N LYS A 907 23.88 -16.04 -6.79
CA LYS A 907 24.55 -16.31 -5.50
C LYS A 907 24.69 -15.04 -4.66
N TYR A 908 24.82 -13.85 -5.25
CA TYR A 908 24.79 -12.60 -4.48
C TYR A 908 23.44 -12.38 -3.79
N TYR A 909 22.34 -12.66 -4.49
CA TYR A 909 21.00 -12.50 -3.94
C TYR A 909 20.66 -13.55 -2.86
N VAL A 910 21.03 -14.81 -3.08
CA VAL A 910 20.86 -15.93 -2.13
C VAL A 910 22.23 -16.61 -1.95
N PRO A 911 23.06 -16.14 -1.00
CA PRO A 911 24.43 -16.60 -0.86
C PRO A 911 24.49 -18.00 -0.25
N PRO A 912 25.20 -18.95 -0.88
CA PRO A 912 25.31 -20.31 -0.37
C PRO A 912 26.13 -20.34 0.93
N VAL A 913 25.81 -21.30 1.80
CA VAL A 913 26.47 -21.49 3.11
C VAL A 913 27.94 -21.92 2.96
N GLU A 914 28.27 -22.65 1.89
CA GLU A 914 29.64 -23.10 1.55
C GLU A 914 30.26 -23.85 2.75
N PHE A 915 31.49 -23.52 3.15
CA PHE A 915 32.24 -24.22 4.20
C PHE A 915 31.59 -24.15 5.59
N LEU A 916 30.59 -23.28 5.79
CA LEU A 916 29.85 -23.22 7.04
C LEU A 916 28.79 -24.33 7.17
N GLU A 917 28.54 -25.12 6.11
CA GLU A 917 27.58 -26.24 6.10
C GLU A 917 28.11 -27.49 6.81
N THR A 918 29.42 -27.52 7.06
CA THR A 918 30.09 -28.57 7.83
C THR A 918 31.03 -27.95 8.86
N TYR A 919 31.21 -28.62 10.00
CA TYR A 919 32.20 -28.28 11.00
C TYR A 919 33.54 -28.92 10.64
N ASN A 920 34.61 -28.12 10.66
CA ASN A 920 35.96 -28.55 10.28
C ASN A 920 36.01 -29.26 8.91
N MET A 921 35.24 -28.75 7.93
CA MET A 921 35.15 -29.29 6.57
C MET A 921 34.68 -30.76 6.51
N GLY A 922 34.01 -31.24 7.56
CA GLY A 922 33.54 -32.63 7.63
C GLY A 922 34.62 -33.65 8.01
N VAL A 923 35.82 -33.21 8.43
CA VAL A 923 36.94 -34.09 8.78
C VAL A 923 37.22 -34.03 10.29
N ASP A 924 37.55 -35.17 10.89
CA ASP A 924 37.82 -35.30 12.33
C ASP A 924 39.28 -35.04 12.71
N SER A 925 40.06 -34.49 11.78
CA SER A 925 41.49 -34.24 11.95
C SER A 925 41.88 -32.83 11.53
N VAL A 926 42.99 -32.35 12.11
CA VAL A 926 43.63 -31.09 11.77
C VAL A 926 45.08 -31.33 11.33
N GLU A 927 45.63 -30.41 10.53
CA GLU A 927 47.03 -30.49 10.12
C GLU A 927 48.00 -30.31 11.32
N PRO A 928 49.22 -30.85 11.26
CA PRO A 928 50.19 -30.79 12.35
C PRO A 928 50.45 -29.37 12.88
N ILE A 929 50.42 -28.36 12.01
CA ILE A 929 50.64 -26.97 12.41
C ILE A 929 49.57 -26.46 13.39
N ALA A 930 48.31 -26.88 13.24
CA ALA A 930 47.24 -26.50 14.17
C ALA A 930 47.42 -27.17 15.53
N LYS A 931 47.84 -28.44 15.56
CA LYS A 931 48.21 -29.13 16.80
C LYS A 931 49.33 -28.41 17.53
N ILE A 932 50.39 -28.02 16.82
CA ILE A 932 51.55 -27.32 17.39
C ILE A 932 51.11 -25.93 17.90
N TRP A 933 50.37 -25.19 17.09
CA TRP A 933 49.97 -23.81 17.40
C TRP A 933 49.08 -23.70 18.63
N PHE A 934 48.08 -24.58 18.75
CA PHE A 934 47.10 -24.57 19.84
C PHE A 934 47.41 -25.57 20.98
N GLY A 935 48.51 -26.32 20.87
CA GLY A 935 48.91 -27.30 21.88
C GLY A 935 47.93 -28.48 22.02
N TYR A 936 47.27 -28.92 20.95
CA TYR A 936 46.35 -30.06 21.01
C TYR A 936 47.08 -31.36 21.36
N LYS A 937 46.41 -32.24 22.12
CA LYS A 937 46.99 -33.55 22.49
C LYS A 937 47.17 -34.47 21.28
N SER A 938 46.28 -34.36 20.30
CA SER A 938 46.26 -35.16 19.07
C SER A 938 45.86 -34.30 17.88
N ASN A 939 46.10 -34.79 16.66
CA ASN A 939 45.55 -34.18 15.45
C ASN A 939 44.04 -34.47 15.30
N LYS A 940 43.46 -35.35 16.13
CA LYS A 940 42.03 -35.65 16.12
C LYS A 940 41.24 -34.65 16.96
N ILE A 941 40.14 -34.16 16.41
CA ILE A 941 39.15 -33.31 17.09
C ILE A 941 37.79 -34.00 17.13
N HIS A 942 36.91 -33.57 18.04
CA HIS A 942 35.55 -34.11 18.17
C HIS A 942 34.53 -33.00 18.35
N SER A 943 33.26 -33.34 18.16
CA SER A 943 32.10 -32.51 18.50
C SER A 943 31.11 -33.32 19.34
N HIS A 944 30.14 -32.67 19.98
CA HIS A 944 29.06 -33.39 20.69
C HIS A 944 27.94 -33.89 19.75
N PHE A 945 28.08 -33.66 18.45
CA PHE A 945 27.16 -34.16 17.42
C PHE A 945 27.66 -35.47 16.81
N LYS A 946 26.73 -36.27 16.27
CA LYS A 946 27.02 -37.57 15.63
C LYS A 946 27.80 -37.43 14.32
N ASP A 947 27.54 -36.35 13.60
CA ASP A 947 28.27 -35.97 12.40
C ASP A 947 28.67 -34.49 12.49
N PHE A 948 29.45 -34.04 11.50
CA PHE A 948 29.90 -32.66 11.42
C PHE A 948 29.00 -31.77 10.56
N LYS A 949 27.75 -32.16 10.26
CA LYS A 949 26.86 -31.32 9.45
C LYS A 949 26.31 -30.16 10.29
N VAL A 950 26.14 -29.01 9.65
CA VAL A 950 25.60 -27.79 10.25
C VAL A 950 24.36 -27.38 9.47
N THR A 951 23.18 -27.69 10.00
CA THR A 951 21.90 -27.39 9.32
C THR A 951 21.23 -26.11 9.82
N ILE A 952 21.66 -25.57 10.96
CA ILE A 952 21.06 -24.36 11.55
C ILE A 952 21.30 -23.11 10.69
N LEU A 953 22.18 -23.16 9.68
CA LEU A 953 22.45 -22.05 8.77
C LEU A 953 21.66 -22.14 7.45
N ASP A 954 20.98 -23.26 7.19
CA ASP A 954 20.33 -23.54 5.89
C ASP A 954 19.21 -22.55 5.56
N PHE A 955 18.59 -21.92 6.57
CA PHE A 955 17.56 -20.91 6.37
C PHE A 955 18.14 -19.52 6.05
N TYR A 956 19.41 -19.27 6.35
CA TYR A 956 20.00 -17.94 6.26
C TYR A 956 20.10 -17.41 4.82
N PRO A 957 20.46 -18.22 3.80
CA PRO A 957 20.43 -17.77 2.40
C PRO A 957 19.07 -17.24 1.97
N LEU A 958 17.98 -17.93 2.36
CA LEU A 958 16.61 -17.50 2.10
C LEU A 958 16.30 -16.19 2.84
N LEU A 959 16.72 -16.10 4.10
CA LEU A 959 16.54 -14.90 4.93
C LEU A 959 17.24 -13.68 4.33
N ALA A 960 18.49 -13.83 3.87
CA ALA A 960 19.22 -12.77 3.18
C ALA A 960 18.50 -12.31 1.90
N GLY A 961 17.97 -13.26 1.11
CA GLY A 961 17.14 -12.94 -0.06
C GLY A 961 15.88 -12.14 0.30
N ILE A 962 15.16 -12.53 1.36
CA ILE A 962 13.98 -11.80 1.86
C ILE A 962 14.37 -10.37 2.27
N PHE A 963 15.46 -10.20 3.02
CA PHE A 963 15.89 -8.89 3.47
C PHE A 963 16.40 -7.99 2.34
N ASN A 964 17.02 -8.55 1.29
CA ASN A 964 17.35 -7.80 0.08
C ASN A 964 16.08 -7.19 -0.55
N VAL A 965 15.02 -7.98 -0.66
CA VAL A 965 13.72 -7.52 -1.18
C VAL A 965 13.09 -6.47 -0.25
N LEU A 966 13.05 -6.74 1.06
CA LEU A 966 12.50 -5.80 2.04
C LEU A 966 13.27 -4.48 2.04
N PHE A 967 14.60 -4.51 1.96
CA PHE A 967 15.44 -3.32 1.88
C PHE A 967 15.10 -2.51 0.64
N LEU A 968 15.05 -3.11 -0.55
CA LEU A 968 14.75 -2.41 -1.80
C LEU A 968 13.35 -1.75 -1.77
N PHE A 969 12.32 -2.49 -1.38
CA PHE A 969 10.96 -1.95 -1.32
C PHE A 969 10.79 -0.91 -0.22
N SER A 970 11.42 -1.11 0.95
CA SER A 970 11.32 -0.15 2.05
C SER A 970 12.13 1.13 1.78
N ALA A 971 13.29 1.03 1.14
CA ALA A 971 14.05 2.18 0.66
C ALA A 971 13.29 2.96 -0.42
N LEU A 972 12.68 2.27 -1.38
CA LEU A 972 11.85 2.90 -2.40
C LEU A 972 10.63 3.59 -1.78
N GLY A 973 9.93 2.90 -0.87
CA GLY A 973 8.82 3.47 -0.11
C GLY A 973 9.22 4.69 0.71
N PHE A 974 10.41 4.67 1.32
CA PHE A 974 10.98 5.83 2.02
C PHE A 974 11.14 7.04 1.10
N ILE A 975 11.63 6.85 -0.12
CA ILE A 975 11.77 7.93 -1.11
C ILE A 975 10.39 8.42 -1.58
N LEU A 976 9.50 7.50 -1.96
CA LEU A 976 8.18 7.81 -2.52
C LEU A 976 7.28 8.56 -1.52
N LEU A 977 7.34 8.21 -0.24
CA LEU A 977 6.57 8.87 0.83
C LEU A 977 7.24 10.15 1.35
N GLN A 978 8.16 10.75 0.58
CA GLN A 978 8.89 11.95 0.96
C GLN A 978 9.66 11.84 2.28
N GLY A 979 10.09 10.62 2.66
CA GLY A 979 10.93 10.38 3.83
C GLY A 979 12.23 11.17 3.79
N ASN A 980 12.71 11.51 2.59
CA ASN A 980 13.85 12.41 2.39
C ASN A 980 13.64 13.80 3.02
N LYS A 981 12.40 14.30 3.05
CA LYS A 981 12.05 15.58 3.68
C LYS A 981 11.80 15.43 5.17
N GLN A 982 11.11 14.35 5.57
CA GLN A 982 10.69 14.13 6.95
C GLN A 982 11.83 13.66 7.87
N TYR A 983 12.74 12.84 7.35
CA TYR A 983 13.86 12.25 8.08
C TYR A 983 15.18 12.49 7.31
N PRO A 984 15.66 13.75 7.26
CA PRO A 984 16.83 14.12 6.45
C PRO A 984 18.11 13.40 6.89
N LEU A 985 18.22 13.03 8.17
CA LEU A 985 19.32 12.23 8.67
C LEU A 985 19.31 10.84 8.03
N LEU A 986 18.19 10.13 8.09
CA LEU A 986 18.05 8.79 7.52
C LEU A 986 18.25 8.79 5.99
N SER A 987 17.83 9.86 5.30
CA SER A 987 18.07 10.05 3.86
C SER A 987 19.55 10.09 3.48
N LYS A 988 20.41 10.76 4.27
CA LYS A 988 21.86 10.74 4.02
C LYS A 988 22.44 9.34 4.10
N SER A 989 22.01 8.55 5.08
CA SER A 989 22.47 7.17 5.21
C SER A 989 21.95 6.27 4.10
N LEU A 990 20.74 6.52 3.58
CA LEU A 990 20.22 5.80 2.43
C LEU A 990 21.18 5.91 1.21
N ILE A 991 21.72 7.11 0.93
CA ILE A 991 22.71 7.32 -0.13
C ILE A 991 23.97 6.47 0.11
N LEU A 992 24.48 6.47 1.35
CA LEU A 992 25.66 5.69 1.72
C LEU A 992 25.42 4.18 1.52
N ILE A 993 24.27 3.66 1.93
CA ILE A 993 23.98 2.22 1.90
C ILE A 993 23.68 1.75 0.48
N ILE A 994 22.94 2.52 -0.32
CA ILE A 994 22.76 2.21 -1.75
C ILE A 994 24.10 2.20 -2.45
N GLY A 995 24.97 3.19 -2.15
CA GLY A 995 26.34 3.22 -2.66
C GLY A 995 27.13 1.98 -2.25
N LEU A 996 27.07 1.60 -0.96
CA LEU A 996 27.70 0.38 -0.44
C LEU A 996 27.19 -0.86 -1.18
N TRP A 997 25.88 -1.02 -1.30
CA TRP A 997 25.26 -2.19 -1.92
C TRP A 997 25.62 -2.31 -3.40
N LEU A 998 25.50 -1.25 -4.19
CA LEU A 998 25.81 -1.26 -5.63
C LEU A 998 27.29 -1.49 -5.91
N ILE A 999 28.18 -0.81 -5.17
CA ILE A 999 29.63 -0.95 -5.35
C ILE A 999 30.10 -2.32 -4.87
N ASN A 1000 29.57 -2.81 -3.74
CA ASN A 1000 29.84 -4.16 -3.27
C ASN A 1000 29.33 -5.22 -4.26
N PHE A 1001 28.13 -5.06 -4.81
CA PHE A 1001 27.60 -5.96 -5.84
C PHE A 1001 28.51 -6.00 -7.06
N GLY A 1002 28.83 -4.85 -7.65
CA GLY A 1002 29.69 -4.75 -8.83
C GLY A 1002 31.09 -5.32 -8.59
N PHE A 1003 31.67 -5.05 -7.42
CA PHE A 1003 32.98 -5.60 -7.04
C PHE A 1003 32.90 -7.11 -6.82
N SER A 1004 31.97 -7.58 -5.99
CA SER A 1004 31.94 -8.97 -5.52
C SER A 1004 31.55 -9.94 -6.64
N VAL A 1005 30.51 -9.62 -7.42
CA VAL A 1005 30.02 -10.50 -8.51
C VAL A 1005 31.08 -10.68 -9.58
N PHE A 1006 31.95 -9.70 -9.80
CA PHE A 1006 33.03 -9.77 -10.77
C PHE A 1006 34.31 -10.41 -10.21
N ALA A 1007 34.68 -10.08 -8.95
CA ALA A 1007 35.98 -10.43 -8.39
C ALA A 1007 36.09 -11.88 -7.92
N SER A 1008 35.06 -12.43 -7.27
CA SER A 1008 35.13 -13.77 -6.67
C SER A 1008 33.77 -14.45 -6.59
N PRO A 1009 33.72 -15.78 -6.53
CA PRO A 1009 32.51 -16.52 -6.18
C PRO A 1009 31.87 -15.99 -4.89
N ILE A 1010 30.55 -15.87 -4.90
CA ILE A 1010 29.80 -15.44 -3.72
C ILE A 1010 29.52 -16.62 -2.79
N ALA A 1011 29.80 -16.40 -1.51
CA ALA A 1011 29.42 -17.26 -0.39
C ALA A 1011 28.92 -16.39 0.78
N LEU A 1012 28.15 -16.99 1.69
CA LEU A 1012 27.53 -16.32 2.84
C LEU A 1012 28.58 -15.58 3.68
N ARG A 1013 29.70 -16.24 4.01
CA ARG A 1013 30.79 -15.67 4.80
C ARG A 1013 31.38 -14.38 4.23
N PHE A 1014 31.37 -14.21 2.90
CA PHE A 1014 31.89 -13.01 2.23
C PHE A 1014 30.87 -11.87 2.17
N GLN A 1015 29.58 -12.18 2.28
CA GLN A 1015 28.47 -11.22 2.15
C GLN A 1015 27.93 -10.76 3.50
N MET A 1016 28.39 -11.29 4.62
CA MET A 1016 27.87 -10.91 5.94
C MET A 1016 27.95 -9.42 6.23
N PHE A 1017 28.98 -8.71 5.75
CA PHE A 1017 29.09 -7.27 5.95
C PHE A 1017 27.95 -6.48 5.27
N PRO A 1018 27.77 -6.54 3.94
CA PRO A 1018 26.66 -5.86 3.29
C PRO A 1018 25.29 -6.35 3.77
N ILE A 1019 25.13 -7.65 4.06
CA ILE A 1019 23.89 -8.23 4.58
C ILE A 1019 23.48 -7.56 5.90
N ILE A 1020 24.35 -7.57 6.93
CA ILE A 1020 24.06 -6.97 8.23
C ILE A 1020 23.69 -5.49 8.10
N VAL A 1021 24.39 -4.74 7.24
CA VAL A 1021 24.07 -3.33 7.01
C VAL A 1021 22.69 -3.19 6.37
N THR A 1022 22.38 -3.93 5.31
CA THR A 1022 21.07 -3.85 4.64
C THR A 1022 19.92 -4.29 5.55
N GLU A 1023 20.08 -5.37 6.31
CA GLU A 1023 19.10 -5.87 7.27
C GLU A 1023 18.81 -4.81 8.33
N SER A 1024 19.85 -4.20 8.90
CA SER A 1024 19.72 -3.16 9.92
C SER A 1024 18.89 -1.97 9.43
N PHE A 1025 19.14 -1.52 8.20
CA PHE A 1025 18.42 -0.37 7.64
C PHE A 1025 17.04 -0.72 7.09
N ALA A 1026 16.82 -1.97 6.64
CA ALA A 1026 15.48 -2.45 6.32
C ALA A 1026 14.53 -2.29 7.52
N PHE A 1027 14.97 -2.64 8.74
CA PHE A 1027 14.20 -2.40 9.96
C PHE A 1027 13.83 -0.92 10.16
N LEU A 1028 14.75 0.01 9.90
CA LEU A 1028 14.49 1.46 10.04
C LEU A 1028 13.53 1.99 8.97
N PHE A 1029 13.73 1.61 7.71
CA PHE A 1029 12.87 2.07 6.60
C PHE A 1029 11.46 1.49 6.71
N MET A 1030 11.33 0.23 7.14
CA MET A 1030 10.02 -0.35 7.44
C MET A 1030 9.31 0.44 8.55
N GLU A 1031 10.02 0.83 9.62
CA GLU A 1031 9.43 1.68 10.65
C GLU A 1031 8.95 3.01 10.10
N PHE A 1032 9.76 3.66 9.27
CA PHE A 1032 9.36 4.90 8.64
C PHE A 1032 8.06 4.72 7.85
N ILE A 1033 7.95 3.68 7.02
CA ILE A 1033 6.74 3.42 6.23
C ILE A 1033 5.54 3.21 7.15
N ILE A 1034 5.72 2.47 8.25
CA ILE A 1034 4.70 2.26 9.27
C ILE A 1034 4.29 3.60 9.91
N LYS A 1035 5.25 4.43 10.34
CA LYS A 1035 4.99 5.75 10.96
C LYS A 1035 4.38 6.75 9.99
N ALA A 1036 4.84 6.79 8.75
CA ALA A 1036 4.27 7.62 7.69
C ALA A 1036 2.82 7.23 7.43
N ALA A 1037 2.53 5.93 7.41
CA ALA A 1037 1.16 5.43 7.37
C ALA A 1037 0.33 5.83 8.61
N MET A 1038 0.96 6.05 9.78
CA MET A 1038 0.28 6.46 11.01
C MET A 1038 0.12 7.99 11.18
N SER A 1039 0.94 8.82 10.52
CA SER A 1039 1.05 10.28 10.78
C SER A 1039 0.41 11.19 9.72
N SER A 1040 0.07 10.68 8.54
CA SER A 1040 -0.58 11.46 7.49
C SER A 1040 -2.09 11.62 7.71
N THR A 1041 -2.45 12.29 8.81
CA THR A 1041 -3.76 12.93 9.01
C THR A 1041 -3.56 14.42 8.69
N PRO A 1042 -3.96 14.94 7.51
CA PRO A 1042 -3.66 16.35 7.19
C PRO A 1042 -4.44 17.34 8.08
N GLU A 1043 -3.78 18.23 8.81
CA GLU A 1043 -4.39 19.51 9.18
C GLU A 1043 -4.62 20.33 7.90
N VAL A 1044 -5.86 20.77 7.67
CA VAL A 1044 -6.19 21.72 6.59
C VAL A 1044 -5.96 23.13 7.14
N GLN A 1045 -5.00 23.87 6.58
CA GLN A 1045 -4.98 25.32 6.72
C GLN A 1045 -6.16 25.90 5.94
N SER A 1046 -7.01 26.66 6.63
CA SER A 1046 -8.17 27.34 6.04
C SER A 1046 -7.74 28.50 5.11
N PRO A 1047 -8.53 28.85 4.08
CA PRO A 1047 -8.25 29.94 3.15
C PRO A 1047 -8.33 31.36 3.75
N GLU A 1048 -8.64 31.51 5.04
CA GLU A 1048 -8.82 32.84 5.67
C GLU A 1048 -7.52 33.64 5.82
N THR A 1049 -6.36 33.00 5.66
CA THR A 1049 -5.05 33.68 5.81
C THR A 1049 -4.55 34.41 4.56
N MET A 1050 -5.32 34.47 3.47
CA MET A 1050 -4.94 35.20 2.25
C MET A 1050 -5.59 36.58 2.05
N ILE A 1051 -6.41 37.07 2.99
CA ILE A 1051 -7.09 38.38 2.83
C ILE A 1051 -6.57 39.48 3.78
N SER A 1052 -5.70 39.17 4.75
CA SER A 1052 -5.20 40.18 5.70
C SER A 1052 -3.80 40.77 5.40
N LYS A 1053 -3.28 40.62 4.17
CA LYS A 1053 -1.95 41.12 3.78
C LYS A 1053 -1.90 41.96 2.49
N SER A 1054 -2.97 42.70 2.17
CA SER A 1054 -2.93 43.70 1.09
C SER A 1054 -3.30 45.13 1.51
N TYR A 1055 -3.52 45.38 2.80
CA TYR A 1055 -3.65 46.74 3.34
C TYR A 1055 -2.71 46.90 4.52
N LEU A 1056 -1.46 47.28 4.22
CA LEU A 1056 -0.55 48.10 5.03
C LEU A 1056 0.87 47.99 4.42
N SER A 1057 1.47 49.15 4.12
CA SER A 1057 2.71 49.41 3.36
C SER A 1057 2.59 49.22 1.85
N GLY A 1058 2.50 50.25 1.00
CA GLY A 1058 2.77 51.68 1.14
C GLY A 1058 3.79 52.08 0.07
N THR A 1059 3.55 53.24 -0.58
CA THR A 1059 4.57 54.17 -1.12
C THR A 1059 5.79 53.61 -1.83
#